data_AF-A0A6I8PYZ5-F1
#
_entry.id   AF-A0A6I8PYZ5-F1
#
_cell.length_a   1.000
_cell.length_b   1.000
_cell.length_c   1.000
_cell.angle_alpha   90.00
_cell.angle_beta   90.00
_cell.angle_gamma   90.00
#
_symmetry.space_group_name_H-M   'P 1'
#
loop_
_entity.id
_entity.type
_entity.pdbx_description
1 polymer ?
#
loop_
_entity_poly.entity_id
_entity_poly.type
_entity_poly.pdbx_seq_one_letter_code
_entity_poly.pdbx_strand_id
1 'polypeptide(L)'
;MRLWKGSHGPDLTQVCGALWILLALVWRGLACPQYCSCNSTRIWCTLEGKGIVAFPVLEDSALAENITDIYIANQRSLASINDDDVKIYTGLRNLTVVDSGLQIVSRQAFSKNPKLTYINFSKNKLTSLPKKLFRHLTLSQLFLGGNPFQCSCDLMWVKVLLETNSLNQNQNIYCFNDNKKKIPLFTMHIPNCGLPIVNVSTLNITVLEGNETTLFCDANGLPDPNVSWDISQIISKSLKETTKRPALLTLKNVTSMDNKRVIVCVAENSVGEDQVSVELNVHFPPVITFIDLPTLDHHWCIPFSVRGNPKPTLQWFHEGSMLSETDFIWSKIHETSNNTSEHHGCLQLDSPTHLNNGFYTLRAENKYGRDERSISALFMERPDDDYETTSNDIGGTSTDIGTGVTSTDVSKEGNEDSITVYVVVGIAALVCTGLVIMLIILKFGRHSKFGLKGPSSVISNDDDSASPLHHISNGSNTPSSSEGGPDTVIIGMTKIPVIENPQYFGITNSHLKSDTFVQHIKRHNIVLKRELGEGAFGKVFLAECYNLYPEQDKILVAVKTLKDASDNARKDFHREAELLTNLQHEHIVKFYGVCVEGDPLIMVFEYMKHGDLNKFLRAHGPDAVLMAEGNRPAELTQSQMLHIAQQIAAGMVYLASQHFVHRDLATRNCLVGENLLVKIGDFGMSRDVYSTDYYRVGGHTMLPIRWMPPESIMYRKFTTESDVWSLGVVLWEIFTYGKQPWYQLSNNEVIECITQGRVLQRPRTCPKEVYDLMLGCWQREPHMRLNIKEIHSLLQNLSKASPVYLDILG
;
A
#
# COMPACT_ATOMS: atom_id res chain seq x y z
N MET A 1 -29.89 -24.67 85.01
CA MET A 1 -30.63 -25.95 85.09
C MET A 1 -30.55 -26.60 83.70
N ARG A 2 -29.94 -27.79 83.62
CA ARG A 2 -30.03 -28.83 82.56
C ARG A 2 -29.85 -28.44 81.06
N LEU A 3 -28.71 -28.88 80.52
CA LEU A 3 -28.51 -29.73 79.31
C LEU A 3 -29.62 -29.82 78.24
N TRP A 4 -29.22 -29.64 76.96
CA TRP A 4 -29.46 -30.50 75.77
C TRP A 4 -28.57 -29.99 74.60
N LYS A 5 -27.60 -30.77 74.07
CA LYS A 5 -27.66 -31.62 72.84
C LYS A 5 -28.36 -30.93 71.64
N GLY A 6 -27.80 -30.78 70.44
CA GLY A 6 -26.53 -31.16 69.83
C GLY A 6 -26.55 -30.92 68.30
N SER A 7 -25.37 -30.89 67.70
CA SER A 7 -25.03 -31.10 66.26
C SER A 7 -25.34 -30.01 65.21
N HIS A 8 -24.31 -29.25 64.84
CA HIS A 8 -24.10 -28.76 63.46
C HIS A 8 -22.69 -29.14 62.98
N GLY A 9 -22.64 -29.67 61.75
CA GLY A 9 -21.45 -30.12 61.04
C GLY A 9 -20.59 -28.96 60.49
N PRO A 10 -19.44 -29.31 59.88
CA PRO A 10 -18.29 -28.43 59.69
C PRO A 10 -18.40 -27.59 58.40
N ASP A 11 -17.34 -26.81 58.12
CA ASP A 11 -17.05 -26.07 56.87
C ASP A 11 -17.27 -24.56 56.87
N LEU A 12 -16.69 -23.86 57.85
CA LEU A 12 -16.39 -22.42 57.69
C LEU A 12 -14.91 -22.05 57.92
N THR A 13 -14.05 -23.00 58.32
CA THR A 13 -12.65 -22.73 58.65
C THR A 13 -11.67 -22.98 57.49
N GLN A 14 -12.07 -23.66 56.41
CA GLN A 14 -11.21 -23.87 55.23
C GLN A 14 -11.29 -22.74 54.20
N VAL A 15 -12.37 -21.94 54.18
CA VAL A 15 -12.57 -20.87 53.18
C VAL A 15 -11.75 -19.61 53.53
N CYS A 16 -11.56 -19.31 54.82
CA CYS A 16 -10.72 -18.17 55.23
C CYS A 16 -9.22 -18.40 55.02
N GLY A 17 -8.74 -19.65 55.11
CA GLY A 17 -7.34 -19.99 54.83
C GLY A 17 -6.99 -19.88 53.34
N ALA A 18 -7.91 -20.31 52.46
CA ALA A 18 -7.72 -20.21 51.01
C ALA A 18 -7.74 -18.76 50.51
N LEU A 19 -8.54 -17.88 51.12
CA LEU A 19 -8.59 -16.46 50.76
C LEU A 19 -7.30 -15.71 51.15
N TRP A 20 -6.67 -16.08 52.28
CA TRP A 20 -5.36 -15.55 52.68
C TRP A 20 -4.23 -16.09 51.81
N ILE A 21 -4.31 -17.33 51.33
CA ILE A 21 -3.34 -17.90 50.38
C ILE A 21 -3.52 -17.31 48.97
N LEU A 22 -4.76 -17.03 48.53
CA LEU A 22 -5.03 -16.33 47.27
C LEU A 22 -4.63 -14.85 47.33
N LEU A 23 -4.81 -14.16 48.47
CA LEU A 23 -4.29 -12.81 48.68
C LEU A 23 -2.75 -12.79 48.82
N ALA A 24 -2.14 -13.84 49.36
CA ALA A 24 -0.68 -14.01 49.38
C ALA A 24 -0.09 -14.39 48.01
N LEU A 25 -0.86 -15.07 47.15
CA LEU A 25 -0.46 -15.41 45.77
C LEU A 25 -0.61 -14.23 44.80
N VAL A 26 -1.47 -13.26 45.11
CA VAL A 26 -1.58 -11.98 44.38
C VAL A 26 -0.49 -10.98 44.79
N TRP A 27 0.27 -11.27 45.85
CA TRP A 27 1.43 -10.51 46.30
C TRP A 27 2.72 -11.33 46.24
N ARG A 28 2.99 -12.00 45.11
CA ARG A 28 4.38 -12.08 44.64
C ARG A 28 4.74 -10.73 44.04
N GLY A 29 4.91 -9.73 44.91
CA GLY A 29 5.49 -8.46 44.50
C GLY A 29 6.84 -8.76 43.85
N LEU A 30 7.10 -8.18 42.68
CA LEU A 30 8.45 -8.09 42.15
C LEU A 30 9.37 -7.73 43.33
N ALA A 31 10.40 -8.53 43.60
CA ALA A 31 11.49 -8.11 44.47
C ALA A 31 12.22 -6.97 43.74
N CYS A 32 11.59 -5.79 43.76
CA CYS A 32 12.07 -4.60 43.08
C CYS A 32 13.33 -4.12 43.81
N PRO A 33 14.39 -3.74 43.09
CA PRO A 33 15.63 -3.31 43.70
C PRO A 33 15.41 -2.19 44.72
N GLN A 34 16.18 -2.24 45.81
CA GLN A 34 16.09 -1.27 46.88
C GLN A 34 16.28 0.16 46.33
N TYR A 35 15.39 1.08 46.72
CA TYR A 35 15.36 2.48 46.25
C TYR A 35 14.87 2.70 44.81
N CYS A 36 14.34 1.66 44.16
CA CYS A 36 13.64 1.73 42.89
C CYS A 36 12.17 1.35 43.03
N SER A 37 11.38 1.68 42.01
CA SER A 37 10.00 1.24 41.87
C SER A 37 9.84 0.57 40.51
N CYS A 38 9.08 -0.52 40.48
CA CYS A 38 9.00 -1.42 39.33
C CYS A 38 7.53 -1.74 39.03
N ASN A 39 7.21 -1.89 37.74
CA ASN A 39 6.01 -2.55 37.28
C ASN A 39 6.37 -3.73 36.36
N SER A 40 5.41 -4.32 35.67
CA SER A 40 5.63 -5.49 34.79
C SER A 40 6.52 -5.22 33.57
N THR A 41 6.76 -3.96 33.19
CA THR A 41 7.53 -3.60 31.97
C THR A 41 8.60 -2.53 32.19
N ARG A 42 8.66 -1.91 33.37
CA ARG A 42 9.49 -0.73 33.63
C ARG A 42 10.07 -0.74 35.03
N ILE A 43 11.35 -0.34 35.12
CA ILE A 43 12.05 -0.03 36.37
C ILE A 43 12.34 1.46 36.39
N TRP A 44 12.00 2.16 37.48
CA TRP A 44 12.36 3.57 37.66
C TRP A 44 12.96 3.88 39.05
N CYS A 45 14.12 4.54 39.05
CA CYS A 45 14.89 4.88 40.25
C CYS A 45 15.16 6.40 40.27
N THR A 46 14.41 7.15 41.09
CA THR A 46 14.46 8.63 41.10
C THR A 46 14.56 9.24 42.50
N LEU A 47 14.57 8.43 43.56
CA LEU A 47 14.54 8.91 44.94
C LEU A 47 15.92 9.46 45.36
N GLU A 48 15.97 10.72 45.81
CA GLU A 48 17.22 11.42 46.15
C GLU A 48 17.75 11.12 47.56
N GLY A 49 16.90 10.63 48.48
CA GLY A 49 17.23 10.51 49.91
C GLY A 49 18.21 9.39 50.27
N LYS A 50 18.28 8.32 49.46
CA LYS A 50 19.23 7.19 49.55
C LYS A 50 19.39 6.61 48.14
N GLY A 51 20.23 7.24 47.33
CA GLY A 51 20.41 6.84 45.94
C GLY A 51 21.09 5.47 45.77
N ILE A 52 20.91 4.85 44.60
CA ILE A 52 21.54 3.58 44.25
C ILE A 52 23.04 3.75 44.01
N VAL A 53 23.83 2.76 44.43
CA VAL A 53 25.29 2.69 44.22
C VAL A 53 25.68 1.72 43.10
N ALA A 54 24.76 0.83 42.71
CA ALA A 54 24.92 -0.19 41.68
C ALA A 54 23.67 -0.23 40.80
N PHE A 55 23.80 -0.79 39.60
CA PHE A 55 22.70 -0.89 38.66
C PHE A 55 21.55 -1.75 39.23
N PRO A 56 20.27 -1.39 39.02
CA PRO A 56 19.15 -2.16 39.55
C PRO A 56 18.99 -3.47 38.77
N VAL A 57 19.32 -4.59 39.41
CA VAL A 57 19.19 -5.95 38.84
C VAL A 57 18.03 -6.67 39.53
N LEU A 58 17.07 -7.19 38.76
CA LEU A 58 15.99 -8.03 39.28
C LEU A 58 16.53 -9.39 39.71
N GLU A 59 16.08 -9.89 40.87
CA GLU A 59 16.46 -11.21 41.40
C GLU A 59 15.86 -12.36 40.58
N ASP A 60 14.72 -12.14 39.91
CA ASP A 60 14.04 -13.14 39.06
C ASP A 60 14.29 -12.86 37.57
N SER A 61 15.03 -13.76 36.91
CA SER A 61 15.35 -13.67 35.49
C SER A 61 14.14 -13.83 34.57
N ALA A 62 13.08 -14.54 34.99
CA ALA A 62 11.88 -14.72 34.19
C ALA A 62 11.05 -13.43 34.08
N LEU A 63 11.12 -12.57 35.11
CA LEU A 63 10.47 -11.26 35.11
C LEU A 63 11.29 -10.20 34.35
N ALA A 64 12.61 -10.40 34.23
CA ALA A 64 13.51 -9.47 33.56
C ALA A 64 13.29 -9.39 32.03
N GLU A 65 12.82 -10.46 31.38
CA GLU A 65 12.54 -10.46 29.94
C GLU A 65 11.40 -9.51 29.55
N ASN A 66 10.44 -9.28 30.45
CA ASN A 66 9.28 -8.42 30.22
C ASN A 66 9.60 -6.93 30.38
N ILE A 67 10.75 -6.58 30.97
CA ILE A 67 11.17 -5.20 31.16
C ILE A 67 11.65 -4.61 29.83
N THR A 68 10.91 -3.63 29.33
CA THR A 68 11.22 -2.88 28.11
C THR A 68 11.89 -1.53 28.39
N ASP A 69 11.76 -1.01 29.61
CA ASP A 69 12.14 0.36 29.96
C ASP A 69 12.87 0.44 31.31
N ILE A 70 14.08 0.98 31.34
CA ILE A 70 14.81 1.28 32.58
C ILE A 70 15.11 2.78 32.65
N TYR A 71 14.67 3.41 33.73
CA TYR A 71 14.79 4.85 33.94
C TYR A 71 15.46 5.19 35.27
N ILE A 72 16.69 5.67 35.21
CA ILE A 72 17.50 6.05 36.37
C ILE A 72 17.77 7.55 36.30
N ALA A 73 17.36 8.30 37.31
CA ALA A 73 17.58 9.74 37.37
C ALA A 73 17.99 10.21 38.77
N ASN A 74 18.84 11.24 38.81
CA ASN A 74 19.32 11.88 40.04
C ASN A 74 20.09 10.93 40.99
N GLN A 75 20.66 9.83 40.48
CA GLN A 75 21.33 8.79 41.27
C GLN A 75 22.85 8.99 41.34
N ARG A 76 23.32 10.07 41.97
CA ARG A 76 24.74 10.52 41.90
C ARG A 76 25.83 9.50 42.27
N SER A 77 25.48 8.44 42.98
CA SER A 77 26.42 7.39 43.41
C SER A 77 26.60 6.27 42.37
N LEU A 78 25.79 6.22 41.31
CA LEU A 78 25.89 5.21 40.25
C LEU A 78 27.04 5.57 39.29
N ALA A 79 28.22 5.00 39.54
CA ALA A 79 29.43 5.34 38.79
C ALA A 79 29.65 4.53 37.50
N SER A 80 29.12 3.30 37.40
CA SER A 80 29.38 2.43 36.25
C SER A 80 28.22 1.50 35.89
N ILE A 81 28.21 1.06 34.63
CA ILE A 81 27.40 -0.05 34.12
C ILE A 81 28.36 -1.15 33.64
N ASN A 82 28.30 -2.31 34.26
CA ASN A 82 29.16 -3.47 33.99
C ASN A 82 28.55 -4.39 32.92
N ASP A 83 29.30 -5.41 32.49
CA ASP A 83 28.87 -6.35 31.43
C ASP A 83 27.64 -7.19 31.81
N ASP A 84 27.44 -7.45 33.10
CA ASP A 84 26.33 -8.28 33.59
C ASP A 84 25.10 -7.46 34.02
N ASP A 85 25.24 -6.14 34.23
CA ASP A 85 24.20 -5.29 34.84
C ASP A 85 22.92 -5.21 33.98
N VAL A 86 23.06 -5.19 32.66
CA VAL A 86 21.93 -5.07 31.71
C VAL A 86 21.61 -6.39 31.02
N LYS A 87 22.46 -7.41 31.22
CA LYS A 87 22.49 -8.67 30.47
C LYS A 87 21.18 -9.48 30.57
N ILE A 88 20.52 -9.44 31.72
CA ILE A 88 19.28 -10.19 31.97
C ILE A 88 18.05 -9.58 31.28
N TYR A 89 18.12 -8.31 30.87
CA TYR A 89 17.00 -7.58 30.28
C TYR A 89 16.96 -7.71 28.75
N THR A 90 16.79 -8.93 28.23
CA THR A 90 16.82 -9.22 26.78
C THR A 90 15.72 -8.49 25.98
N GLY A 91 14.62 -8.12 26.64
CA GLY A 91 13.50 -7.35 26.09
C GLY A 91 13.68 -5.83 26.09
N LEU A 92 14.77 -5.31 26.67
CA LEU A 92 14.99 -3.88 26.89
C LEU A 92 15.04 -3.09 25.57
N ARG A 93 14.23 -2.02 25.50
CA ARG A 93 14.13 -1.11 24.35
C ARG A 93 14.64 0.29 24.66
N ASN A 94 14.43 0.74 25.90
CA ASN A 94 14.74 2.10 26.33
C ASN A 94 15.57 2.09 27.62
N LEU A 95 16.75 2.70 27.57
CA LEU A 95 17.62 2.89 28.74
C LEU A 95 17.90 4.37 28.97
N THR A 96 17.49 4.89 30.12
CA THR A 96 17.79 6.25 30.56
C THR A 96 18.58 6.21 31.85
N VAL A 97 19.75 6.84 31.86
CA VAL A 97 20.55 7.13 33.05
C VAL A 97 20.95 8.60 32.97
N VAL A 98 20.23 9.48 33.67
CA VAL A 98 20.41 10.94 33.57
C VAL A 98 20.76 11.53 34.93
N ASP A 99 21.65 12.52 34.98
CA ASP A 99 22.03 13.22 36.23
C ASP A 99 22.44 12.27 37.39
N SER A 100 23.11 11.16 37.06
CA SER A 100 23.35 10.04 37.97
C SER A 100 24.83 9.72 38.18
N GLY A 101 25.75 10.58 37.74
CA GLY A 101 27.18 10.43 38.04
C GLY A 101 27.92 9.30 37.29
N LEU A 102 27.28 8.71 36.27
CA LEU A 102 27.84 7.62 35.45
C LEU A 102 29.16 8.04 34.77
N GLN A 103 30.22 7.26 34.95
CA GLN A 103 31.57 7.51 34.45
C GLN A 103 32.03 6.49 33.41
N ILE A 104 31.66 5.23 33.58
CA ILE A 104 32.13 4.12 32.74
C ILE A 104 30.97 3.21 32.34
N VAL A 105 30.91 2.85 31.06
CA VAL A 105 30.05 1.76 30.56
C VAL A 105 30.95 0.69 29.97
N SER A 106 30.80 -0.54 30.45
CA SER A 106 31.65 -1.66 30.04
C SER A 106 31.42 -2.04 28.57
N ARG A 107 32.45 -2.55 27.91
CA ARG A 107 32.50 -2.75 26.44
C ARG A 107 31.45 -3.73 25.91
N GLN A 108 30.96 -4.65 26.74
CA GLN A 108 29.98 -5.67 26.35
C GLN A 108 28.62 -5.49 27.04
N ALA A 109 28.40 -4.36 27.72
CA ALA A 109 27.20 -4.12 28.52
C ALA A 109 25.88 -4.34 27.76
N PHE A 110 25.84 -4.06 26.45
CA PHE A 110 24.63 -4.22 25.63
C PHE A 110 24.66 -5.40 24.65
N SER A 111 25.63 -6.30 24.78
CA SER A 111 25.80 -7.44 23.86
C SER A 111 24.62 -8.41 23.84
N LYS A 112 23.78 -8.41 24.88
CA LYS A 112 22.60 -9.26 25.03
C LYS A 112 21.27 -8.52 24.91
N ASN A 113 21.29 -7.26 24.47
CA ASN A 113 20.10 -6.40 24.39
C ASN A 113 19.83 -5.94 22.95
N PRO A 114 19.58 -6.86 21.98
CA PRO A 114 19.47 -6.51 20.55
C PRO A 114 18.27 -5.61 20.22
N LYS A 115 17.29 -5.49 21.13
CA LYS A 115 16.09 -4.67 20.98
C LYS A 115 16.26 -3.23 21.49
N LEU A 116 17.43 -2.89 22.05
CA LEU A 116 17.71 -1.57 22.63
C LEU A 116 17.89 -0.54 21.51
N THR A 117 16.96 0.40 21.40
CA THR A 117 16.94 1.43 20.35
C THR A 117 17.10 2.84 20.90
N TYR A 118 16.72 3.08 22.16
CA TYR A 118 16.83 4.39 22.81
C TYR A 118 17.81 4.35 23.97
N ILE A 119 18.81 5.25 23.96
CA ILE A 119 19.75 5.44 25.07
C ILE A 119 19.87 6.92 25.42
N ASN A 120 19.71 7.25 26.69
CA ASN A 120 19.95 8.58 27.21
C ASN A 120 20.91 8.55 28.41
N PHE A 121 22.13 9.03 28.19
CA PHE A 121 23.19 9.19 29.18
C PHE A 121 23.54 10.66 29.45
N SER A 122 22.62 11.58 29.19
CA SER A 122 22.86 13.01 29.39
C SER A 122 23.16 13.40 30.85
N LYS A 123 23.91 14.49 31.04
CA LYS A 123 24.26 15.08 32.34
C LYS A 123 24.96 14.12 33.32
N ASN A 124 25.83 13.24 32.83
CA ASN A 124 26.66 12.38 33.68
C ASN A 124 28.13 12.81 33.66
N LYS A 125 29.04 11.88 33.97
CA LYS A 125 30.48 12.09 34.10
C LYS A 125 31.29 11.23 33.11
N LEU A 126 30.69 10.85 31.97
CA LEU A 126 31.36 10.05 30.93
C LEU A 126 32.50 10.85 30.30
N THR A 127 33.71 10.26 30.26
CA THR A 127 34.89 10.87 29.62
C THR A 127 35.18 10.28 28.24
N SER A 128 34.75 9.05 27.98
CA SER A 128 34.88 8.38 26.68
C SER A 128 33.67 7.47 26.45
N LEU A 129 33.38 7.17 25.19
CA LEU A 129 32.30 6.27 24.81
C LEU A 129 32.61 5.63 23.45
N PRO A 130 33.12 4.39 23.39
CA PRO A 130 33.56 3.78 22.14
C PRO A 130 32.39 3.26 21.29
N LYS A 131 32.45 3.42 19.95
CA LYS A 131 31.44 2.91 19.00
C LYS A 131 31.14 1.42 19.19
N LYS A 132 32.16 0.63 19.53
CA LYS A 132 32.08 -0.84 19.71
C LYS A 132 31.01 -1.27 20.72
N LEU A 133 30.68 -0.42 21.68
CA LEU A 133 29.61 -0.65 22.66
C LEU A 133 28.23 -0.83 22.00
N PHE A 134 28.01 -0.18 20.85
CA PHE A 134 26.73 -0.12 20.16
C PHE A 134 26.71 -0.95 18.86
N ARG A 135 27.77 -1.73 18.57
CA ARG A 135 27.95 -2.44 17.29
C ARG A 135 26.78 -3.35 16.90
N HIS A 136 26.07 -3.88 17.89
CA HIS A 136 24.95 -4.81 17.70
C HIS A 136 23.59 -4.14 17.85
N LEU A 137 23.54 -2.81 17.97
CA LEU A 137 22.33 -2.04 18.22
C LEU A 137 22.01 -1.12 17.05
N THR A 138 20.75 -1.10 16.66
CA THR A 138 20.18 -0.12 15.72
C THR A 138 19.56 1.02 16.52
N LEU A 139 20.39 1.93 17.03
CA LEU A 139 19.93 3.04 17.87
C LEU A 139 19.14 4.06 17.05
N SER A 140 17.90 4.34 17.47
CA SER A 140 17.07 5.41 16.91
C SER A 140 17.42 6.77 17.52
N GLN A 141 17.74 6.80 18.82
CA GLN A 141 18.10 8.03 19.53
C GLN A 141 19.19 7.78 20.57
N LEU A 142 20.16 8.70 20.63
CA LEU A 142 21.27 8.67 21.58
C LEU A 142 21.48 10.05 22.18
N PHE A 143 21.27 10.21 23.48
CA PHE A 143 21.45 11.47 24.20
C PHE A 143 22.70 11.47 25.08
N LEU A 144 23.66 12.35 24.80
CA LEU A 144 24.95 12.41 25.48
C LEU A 144 25.32 13.81 26.04
N GLY A 145 24.47 14.81 25.83
CA GLY A 145 24.74 16.19 26.24
C GLY A 145 25.03 16.34 27.75
N GLY A 146 25.97 17.22 28.11
CA GLY A 146 26.32 17.50 29.52
C GLY A 146 27.34 16.56 30.16
N ASN A 147 27.97 15.67 29.39
CA ASN A 147 29.09 14.84 29.84
C ASN A 147 30.46 15.50 29.58
N PRO A 148 31.47 15.27 30.44
CA PRO A 148 32.82 15.81 30.30
C PRO A 148 33.71 14.95 29.40
N PHE A 149 33.36 14.79 28.12
CA PHE A 149 34.13 13.96 27.20
C PHE A 149 35.56 14.49 26.99
N GLN A 150 36.53 13.59 26.84
CA GLN A 150 37.89 13.91 26.40
C GLN A 150 37.97 13.84 24.88
N CYS A 151 38.51 14.89 24.25
CA CYS A 151 38.69 14.92 22.79
C CYS A 151 39.69 13.82 22.40
N SER A 152 39.20 12.77 21.75
CA SER A 152 39.97 11.58 21.39
C SER A 152 39.35 10.91 20.16
N CYS A 153 40.09 10.00 19.53
CA CYS A 153 39.60 9.31 18.34
C CYS A 153 38.35 8.45 18.62
N ASP A 154 38.23 7.89 19.83
CA ASP A 154 37.07 7.10 20.26
C ASP A 154 35.77 7.90 20.36
N LEU A 155 35.83 9.23 20.30
CA LEU A 155 34.67 10.13 20.27
C LEU A 155 34.29 10.57 18.84
N MET A 156 35.14 10.28 17.85
CA MET A 156 34.96 10.76 16.47
C MET A 156 33.71 10.17 15.80
N TRP A 157 33.32 8.94 16.14
CA TRP A 157 32.08 8.35 15.65
C TRP A 157 30.83 9.12 16.11
N VAL A 158 30.86 9.76 17.29
CA VAL A 158 29.75 10.61 17.78
C VAL A 158 29.65 11.86 16.91
N LYS A 159 30.78 12.44 16.49
CA LYS A 159 30.80 13.54 15.53
C LYS A 159 30.16 13.11 14.20
N VAL A 160 30.59 11.98 13.64
CA VAL A 160 30.04 11.43 12.38
C VAL A 160 28.53 11.15 12.52
N LEU A 161 28.09 10.63 13.66
CA LEU A 161 26.66 10.40 13.96
C LEU A 161 25.85 11.71 14.00
N LEU A 162 26.39 12.79 14.59
CA LEU A 162 25.73 14.09 14.63
C LEU A 162 25.65 14.76 13.25
N GLU A 163 26.64 14.54 12.39
CA GLU A 163 26.69 15.06 11.02
C GLU A 163 25.69 14.35 10.11
N THR A 164 25.49 13.04 10.30
CA THR A 164 24.61 12.21 9.46
C THR A 164 23.14 12.21 9.90
N ASN A 165 22.84 12.55 11.17
CA ASN A 165 21.51 12.38 11.75
C ASN A 165 20.93 13.70 12.30
N SER A 166 20.10 14.38 11.49
CA SER A 166 19.50 15.70 11.79
C SER A 166 18.66 15.74 13.07
N LEU A 167 18.21 14.59 13.59
CA LEU A 167 17.40 14.49 14.82
C LEU A 167 18.19 14.73 16.12
N ASN A 168 19.52 14.61 16.10
CA ASN A 168 20.38 14.76 17.29
C ASN A 168 21.13 16.11 17.35
N GLN A 169 20.90 17.02 16.40
CA GLN A 169 21.64 18.29 16.27
C GLN A 169 21.45 19.27 17.45
N ASN A 170 20.38 19.13 18.23
CA ASN A 170 20.08 20.02 19.37
C ASN A 170 20.85 19.68 20.67
N GLN A 171 21.73 18.69 20.64
CA GLN A 171 22.57 18.36 21.80
C GLN A 171 23.85 19.17 21.75
N ASN A 172 24.00 20.16 22.64
CA ASN A 172 25.24 20.93 22.82
C ASN A 172 26.36 20.06 23.42
N ILE A 173 26.88 19.09 22.66
CA ILE A 173 27.93 18.16 23.09
C ILE A 173 29.31 18.80 22.84
N TYR A 174 30.18 18.72 23.85
CA TYR A 174 31.52 19.24 23.82
C TYR A 174 32.50 18.21 24.37
N CYS A 175 33.77 18.36 23.99
CA CYS A 175 34.88 17.63 24.58
C CYS A 175 35.92 18.61 25.14
N PHE A 176 36.79 18.10 26.01
CA PHE A 176 37.93 18.82 26.56
C PHE A 176 39.22 18.29 25.97
N ASN A 177 40.07 19.19 25.48
CA ASN A 177 41.43 18.83 25.10
C ASN A 177 42.32 18.72 26.35
N ASP A 178 43.59 18.33 26.17
CA ASP A 178 44.55 18.17 27.27
C ASP A 178 44.75 19.46 28.10
N ASN A 179 44.51 20.63 27.50
CA ASN A 179 44.55 21.93 28.17
C ASN A 179 43.22 22.32 28.86
N LYS A 180 42.27 21.40 28.99
CA LYS A 180 40.91 21.63 29.53
C LYS A 180 40.10 22.69 28.77
N LYS A 181 40.47 22.99 27.52
CA LYS A 181 39.69 23.89 26.66
C LYS A 181 38.46 23.15 26.15
N LYS A 182 37.30 23.79 26.28
CA LYS A 182 36.02 23.28 25.78
C LYS A 182 35.96 23.44 24.25
N ILE A 183 35.78 22.34 23.53
CA ILE A 183 35.68 22.28 22.07
C ILE A 183 34.33 21.64 21.70
N PRO A 184 33.47 22.30 20.90
CA PRO A 184 32.28 21.68 20.33
C PRO A 184 32.64 20.45 19.48
N LEU A 185 31.90 19.34 19.59
CA LEU A 185 32.23 18.10 18.84
C LEU A 185 32.29 18.31 17.32
N PHE A 186 31.40 19.15 16.77
CA PHE A 186 31.37 19.45 15.34
C PHE A 186 32.69 20.06 14.81
N THR A 187 33.38 20.85 15.64
CA THR A 187 34.66 21.48 15.29
C THR A 187 35.88 20.68 15.78
N MET A 188 35.66 19.49 16.34
CA MET A 188 36.75 18.61 16.79
C MET A 188 37.54 18.09 15.59
N HIS A 189 38.86 18.16 15.69
CA HIS A 189 39.81 17.60 14.72
C HIS A 189 40.91 16.86 15.48
N ILE A 190 41.04 15.55 15.21
CA ILE A 190 42.08 14.69 15.78
C ILE A 190 42.94 14.21 14.61
N PRO A 191 44.27 14.50 14.60
CA PRO A 191 45.14 14.06 13.53
C PRO A 191 45.23 12.53 13.49
N ASN A 192 45.38 11.96 12.29
CA ASN A 192 45.48 10.51 12.08
C ASN A 192 44.28 9.71 12.64
N CYS A 193 43.09 10.32 12.64
CA CYS A 193 41.85 9.68 13.06
C CYS A 193 40.77 9.96 12.03
N GLY A 194 40.52 9.00 11.15
CA GLY A 194 39.59 9.11 10.03
C GLY A 194 38.81 7.83 9.77
N LEU A 195 37.81 7.92 8.89
CA LEU A 195 37.09 6.74 8.40
C LEU A 195 38.04 5.84 7.59
N PRO A 196 37.78 4.52 7.57
CA PRO A 196 38.52 3.64 6.68
C PRO A 196 38.16 3.94 5.21
N ILE A 197 39.05 3.54 4.32
CA ILE A 197 38.90 3.65 2.86
C ILE A 197 39.01 2.25 2.30
N VAL A 198 37.96 1.78 1.64
CA VAL A 198 37.87 0.44 1.06
C VAL A 198 38.22 0.46 -0.43
N ASN A 199 39.11 -0.44 -0.84
CA ASN A 199 39.51 -0.66 -2.23
C ASN A 199 39.28 -2.12 -2.61
N VAL A 200 38.55 -2.37 -3.69
CA VAL A 200 38.29 -3.71 -4.22
C VAL A 200 38.99 -3.93 -5.55
N SER A 201 39.30 -5.18 -5.90
CA SER A 201 39.99 -5.52 -7.15
C SER A 201 39.22 -5.17 -8.42
N THR A 202 37.89 -5.24 -8.37
CA THR A 202 36.99 -4.86 -9.47
C THR A 202 35.63 -4.50 -8.91
N LEU A 203 34.90 -3.62 -9.61
CA LEU A 203 33.51 -3.28 -9.28
C LEU A 203 32.52 -4.26 -9.91
N ASN A 204 32.90 -4.93 -11.01
CA ASN A 204 32.07 -5.92 -11.70
C ASN A 204 32.91 -7.17 -12.01
N ILE A 205 32.40 -8.35 -11.70
CA ILE A 205 33.08 -9.62 -11.99
C ILE A 205 32.20 -10.52 -12.83
N THR A 206 32.75 -11.11 -13.90
CA THR A 206 32.02 -12.06 -14.76
C THR A 206 32.56 -13.47 -14.57
N VAL A 207 31.67 -14.43 -14.34
CA VAL A 207 32.00 -15.84 -14.12
C VAL A 207 31.00 -16.73 -14.86
N LEU A 208 31.45 -17.90 -15.32
CA LEU A 208 30.56 -18.92 -15.89
C LEU A 208 29.94 -19.75 -14.75
N GLU A 209 28.68 -20.16 -14.89
CA GLU A 209 28.06 -21.08 -13.94
C GLU A 209 28.91 -22.34 -13.75
N GLY A 210 29.05 -22.76 -12.49
CA GLY A 210 29.87 -23.89 -12.07
C GLY A 210 31.36 -23.57 -11.83
N ASN A 211 31.86 -22.45 -12.34
CA ASN A 211 33.27 -22.07 -12.12
C ASN A 211 33.50 -21.45 -10.74
N GLU A 212 34.77 -21.28 -10.37
CA GLU A 212 35.19 -20.55 -9.17
C GLU A 212 35.78 -19.17 -9.52
N THR A 213 35.68 -18.23 -8.57
CA THR A 213 36.25 -16.90 -8.70
C THR A 213 36.71 -16.33 -7.36
N THR A 214 37.71 -15.45 -7.37
CA THR A 214 38.29 -14.86 -6.15
C THR A 214 38.31 -13.34 -6.25
N LEU A 215 37.82 -12.68 -5.19
CA LEU A 215 37.81 -11.23 -5.01
C LEU A 215 38.79 -10.81 -3.93
N PHE A 216 39.40 -9.64 -4.12
CA PHE A 216 40.34 -9.04 -3.16
C PHE A 216 39.78 -7.71 -2.68
N CYS A 217 39.83 -7.50 -1.37
CA CYS A 217 39.48 -6.24 -0.74
C CYS A 217 40.62 -5.79 0.17
N ASP A 218 41.13 -4.61 -0.10
CA ASP A 218 42.10 -3.94 0.74
C ASP A 218 41.44 -2.74 1.42
N ALA A 219 41.86 -2.42 2.64
CA ALA A 219 41.32 -1.28 3.36
C ALA A 219 42.44 -0.56 4.09
N ASN A 220 42.45 0.77 3.96
CA ASN A 220 43.40 1.63 4.63
C ASN A 220 42.67 2.55 5.60
N GLY A 221 43.30 2.93 6.70
CA GLY A 221 42.70 3.83 7.67
C GLY A 221 43.51 3.87 8.95
N LEU A 222 43.45 5.01 9.63
CA LEU A 222 43.99 5.16 10.97
C LEU A 222 42.83 5.54 11.90
N PRO A 223 42.48 4.70 12.89
CA PRO A 223 43.09 3.41 13.26
C PRO A 223 42.86 2.28 12.23
N ASP A 224 43.74 1.28 12.24
CA ASP A 224 43.70 0.13 11.31
C ASP A 224 42.32 -0.55 11.29
N PRO A 225 41.65 -0.63 10.12
CA PRO A 225 40.30 -1.17 10.06
C PRO A 225 40.27 -2.68 10.01
N ASN A 226 39.23 -3.28 10.58
CA ASN A 226 38.91 -4.69 10.39
C ASN A 226 38.07 -4.88 9.13
N VAL A 227 38.49 -5.79 8.24
CA VAL A 227 37.83 -6.03 6.95
C VAL A 227 36.96 -7.29 7.03
N SER A 228 35.77 -7.22 6.44
CA SER A 228 34.83 -8.33 6.36
C SER A 228 34.05 -8.32 5.04
N TRP A 229 33.58 -9.49 4.64
CA TRP A 229 32.76 -9.66 3.44
C TRP A 229 31.31 -9.95 3.83
N ASP A 230 30.39 -9.10 3.38
CA ASP A 230 28.97 -9.39 3.38
C ASP A 230 28.57 -10.04 2.05
N ILE A 231 28.04 -11.25 2.16
CA ILE A 231 27.59 -12.11 1.07
C ILE A 231 26.19 -12.63 1.36
N SER A 232 25.41 -11.91 2.18
CA SER A 232 24.04 -12.27 2.55
C SER A 232 23.13 -12.53 1.34
N GLN A 233 23.43 -11.90 0.20
CA GLN A 233 22.73 -12.09 -1.06
C GLN A 233 23.24 -13.29 -1.89
N ILE A 234 24.38 -13.90 -1.56
CA ILE A 234 25.01 -14.95 -2.38
C ILE A 234 24.66 -16.34 -1.86
N ILE A 235 24.25 -17.23 -2.77
CA ILE A 235 23.89 -18.62 -2.48
C ILE A 235 25.10 -19.55 -2.63
N SER A 236 26.02 -19.22 -3.53
CA SER A 236 27.21 -20.02 -3.80
C SER A 236 28.09 -20.24 -2.57
N LYS A 237 28.76 -21.40 -2.52
CA LYS A 237 29.68 -21.71 -1.42
C LYS A 237 30.85 -20.74 -1.45
N SER A 238 31.17 -20.16 -0.29
CA SER A 238 32.22 -19.15 -0.15
C SER A 238 33.30 -19.56 0.86
N LEU A 239 34.56 -19.21 0.58
CA LEU A 239 35.66 -19.22 1.54
C LEU A 239 36.12 -17.77 1.78
N LYS A 240 36.19 -17.35 3.05
CA LYS A 240 36.61 -16.01 3.46
C LYS A 240 37.96 -16.08 4.18
N GLU A 241 38.98 -15.42 3.65
CA GLU A 241 40.27 -15.21 4.32
C GLU A 241 40.44 -13.72 4.63
N THR A 242 39.89 -13.27 5.76
CA THR A 242 39.92 -11.86 6.19
C THR A 242 41.10 -11.51 7.11
N THR A 243 41.89 -12.50 7.53
CA THR A 243 43.05 -12.31 8.42
C THR A 243 44.31 -11.84 7.69
N LYS A 244 44.36 -11.98 6.36
CA LYS A 244 45.43 -11.47 5.50
C LYS A 244 44.99 -10.14 4.88
N ARG A 245 45.96 -9.24 4.60
CA ARG A 245 45.74 -8.05 3.77
C ARG A 245 46.46 -8.22 2.44
N PRO A 246 45.77 -8.10 1.28
CA PRO A 246 44.32 -7.87 1.13
C PRO A 246 43.49 -9.05 1.65
N ALA A 247 42.23 -8.82 2.03
CA ALA A 247 41.26 -9.85 2.42
C ALA A 247 40.71 -10.54 1.17
N LEU A 248 40.64 -11.89 1.20
CA LEU A 248 40.21 -12.69 0.06
C LEU A 248 38.81 -13.27 0.28
N LEU A 249 38.01 -13.30 -0.78
CA LEU A 249 36.75 -14.03 -0.87
C LEU A 249 36.78 -14.91 -2.11
N THR A 250 36.72 -16.23 -1.93
CA THR A 250 36.63 -17.20 -3.03
C THR A 250 35.23 -17.78 -3.09
N LEU A 251 34.54 -17.61 -4.20
CA LEU A 251 33.27 -18.26 -4.51
C LEU A 251 33.54 -19.53 -5.32
N LYS A 252 32.99 -20.67 -4.88
CA LYS A 252 33.16 -21.97 -5.53
C LYS A 252 31.83 -22.47 -6.07
N ASN A 253 31.86 -23.05 -7.27
CA ASN A 253 30.68 -23.59 -7.96
C ASN A 253 29.56 -22.54 -8.07
N VAL A 254 29.85 -21.44 -8.75
CA VAL A 254 28.94 -20.28 -8.81
C VAL A 254 27.63 -20.65 -9.51
N THR A 255 26.49 -20.33 -8.89
CA THR A 255 25.15 -20.60 -9.47
C THR A 255 24.62 -19.44 -10.31
N SER A 256 23.85 -19.76 -11.36
CA SER A 256 23.05 -18.78 -12.13
C SER A 256 22.12 -17.91 -11.27
N MET A 257 21.71 -18.38 -10.08
CA MET A 257 20.87 -17.61 -9.15
C MET A 257 21.58 -16.38 -8.56
N ASP A 258 22.91 -16.37 -8.56
CA ASP A 258 23.72 -15.26 -8.02
C ASP A 258 24.02 -14.18 -9.07
N ASN A 259 23.50 -14.34 -10.29
CA ASN A 259 23.63 -13.33 -11.34
C ASN A 259 23.00 -11.99 -10.92
N LYS A 260 23.70 -10.89 -11.20
CA LYS A 260 23.36 -9.51 -10.85
C LYS A 260 23.21 -9.23 -9.35
N ARG A 261 23.65 -10.15 -8.48
CA ARG A 261 23.70 -9.92 -7.04
C ARG A 261 24.96 -9.18 -6.62
N VAL A 262 24.89 -8.51 -5.47
CA VAL A 262 25.95 -7.66 -4.97
C VAL A 262 26.67 -8.32 -3.81
N ILE A 263 27.99 -8.23 -3.83
CA ILE A 263 28.90 -8.61 -2.76
C ILE A 263 29.47 -7.34 -2.15
N VAL A 264 29.41 -7.18 -0.83
CA VAL A 264 29.88 -5.95 -0.18
C VAL A 264 31.14 -6.26 0.63
N CYS A 265 32.20 -5.51 0.37
CA CYS A 265 33.33 -5.47 1.28
C CYS A 265 33.12 -4.32 2.28
N VAL A 266 33.24 -4.64 3.57
CA VAL A 266 33.03 -3.72 4.68
C VAL A 266 34.33 -3.59 5.46
N ALA A 267 34.79 -2.36 5.69
CA ALA A 267 35.90 -2.08 6.60
C ALA A 267 35.44 -1.18 7.75
N GLU A 268 35.77 -1.58 8.99
CA GLU A 268 35.32 -0.92 10.21
C GLU A 268 36.51 -0.56 11.10
N ASN A 269 36.59 0.68 11.59
CA ASN A 269 37.52 1.10 12.64
C ASN A 269 36.77 1.78 13.80
N SER A 270 37.49 2.33 14.79
CA SER A 270 36.87 2.99 15.95
C SER A 270 36.11 4.28 15.62
N VAL A 271 36.36 4.87 14.45
CA VAL A 271 35.70 6.09 13.95
C VAL A 271 34.41 5.75 13.23
N GLY A 272 34.40 4.69 12.43
CA GLY A 272 33.24 4.34 11.63
C GLY A 272 33.47 3.20 10.67
N GLU A 273 32.67 3.17 9.63
CA GLU A 273 32.59 2.09 8.65
C GLU A 273 32.55 2.70 7.25
N ASP A 274 33.24 2.04 6.31
CA ASP A 274 33.17 2.32 4.88
C ASP A 274 32.98 0.99 4.14
N GLN A 275 32.30 1.05 2.99
CA GLN A 275 31.93 -0.16 2.26
C GLN A 275 31.92 0.05 0.74
N VAL A 276 32.30 -1.00 0.00
CA VAL A 276 32.26 -1.01 -1.47
C VAL A 276 31.57 -2.27 -1.97
N SER A 277 30.67 -2.06 -2.92
CA SER A 277 29.84 -3.09 -3.56
C SER A 277 30.45 -3.57 -4.87
N VAL A 278 30.43 -4.88 -5.08
CA VAL A 278 30.88 -5.57 -6.30
C VAL A 278 29.70 -6.33 -6.91
N GLU A 279 29.38 -6.08 -8.17
CA GLU A 279 28.32 -6.80 -8.90
C GLU A 279 28.86 -8.10 -9.51
N LEU A 280 28.17 -9.21 -9.27
CA LEU A 280 28.48 -10.53 -9.83
C LEU A 280 27.64 -10.78 -11.09
N ASN A 281 28.29 -10.92 -12.24
CA ASN A 281 27.67 -11.28 -13.52
C ASN A 281 27.94 -12.77 -13.83
N VAL A 282 26.92 -13.61 -13.75
CA VAL A 282 27.04 -15.06 -14.00
C VAL A 282 26.47 -15.40 -15.37
N HIS A 283 27.28 -16.00 -16.24
CA HIS A 283 26.85 -16.51 -17.54
C HIS A 283 26.36 -17.96 -17.45
N PHE A 284 25.23 -18.28 -18.09
CA PHE A 284 24.59 -19.61 -18.06
C PHE A 284 23.64 -19.83 -19.26
N PRO A 285 23.37 -21.09 -19.66
CA PRO A 285 22.43 -21.43 -20.74
C PRO A 285 20.99 -21.01 -20.40
N PRO A 286 20.11 -20.84 -21.40
CA PRO A 286 18.74 -20.48 -21.12
C PRO A 286 17.97 -21.65 -20.51
N VAL A 287 17.02 -21.34 -19.64
CA VAL A 287 16.11 -22.29 -19.00
C VAL A 287 14.71 -21.70 -19.02
N ILE A 288 13.78 -22.37 -19.67
CA ILE A 288 12.36 -22.04 -19.64
C ILE A 288 11.83 -22.47 -18.27
N THR A 289 11.58 -21.51 -17.39
CA THR A 289 11.10 -21.78 -16.03
C THR A 289 9.60 -22.04 -16.01
N PHE A 290 8.86 -21.37 -16.89
CA PHE A 290 7.40 -21.39 -16.92
C PHE A 290 6.86 -21.35 -18.35
N ILE A 291 5.82 -22.14 -18.59
CA ILE A 291 4.92 -22.05 -19.75
C ILE A 291 3.59 -22.65 -19.30
N ASP A 292 2.47 -22.00 -19.60
CA ASP A 292 1.15 -22.43 -19.14
C ASP A 292 0.08 -22.28 -20.24
N LEU A 293 -1.11 -22.81 -19.98
CA LEU A 293 -2.25 -22.78 -20.86
C LEU A 293 -2.63 -21.34 -21.26
N PRO A 294 -3.25 -21.16 -22.45
CA PRO A 294 -3.69 -19.85 -22.89
C PRO A 294 -4.66 -19.20 -21.90
N THR A 295 -4.40 -17.95 -21.54
CA THR A 295 -5.25 -17.12 -20.68
C THR A 295 -5.80 -15.93 -21.46
N LEU A 296 -7.03 -15.52 -21.16
CA LEU A 296 -7.64 -14.34 -21.78
C LEU A 296 -7.16 -13.06 -21.06
N ASP A 297 -6.28 -12.28 -21.70
CA ASP A 297 -5.66 -11.05 -21.19
C ASP A 297 -5.75 -9.92 -22.25
N HIS A 298 -6.98 -9.45 -22.51
CA HIS A 298 -7.38 -8.60 -23.66
C HIS A 298 -7.29 -9.31 -25.02
N HIS A 299 -6.13 -9.86 -25.35
CA HIS A 299 -5.94 -10.91 -26.36
C HIS A 299 -5.70 -12.25 -25.66
N TRP A 300 -5.71 -13.35 -26.40
CA TRP A 300 -5.27 -14.62 -25.82
C TRP A 300 -3.77 -14.63 -25.61
N CYS A 301 -3.35 -15.14 -24.46
CA CYS A 301 -1.97 -15.07 -24.03
C CYS A 301 -1.48 -16.45 -23.61
N ILE A 302 -0.43 -16.98 -24.25
CA ILE A 302 0.33 -18.13 -23.75
C ILE A 302 1.50 -17.58 -22.94
N PRO A 303 1.40 -17.55 -21.59
CA PRO A 303 2.43 -16.95 -20.75
C PRO A 303 3.66 -17.85 -20.67
N PHE A 304 4.84 -17.24 -20.65
CA PHE A 304 6.10 -17.95 -20.48
C PHE A 304 7.11 -17.16 -19.64
N SER A 305 8.09 -17.88 -19.08
CA SER A 305 9.24 -17.27 -18.42
C SER A 305 10.51 -18.01 -18.80
N VAL A 306 11.53 -17.26 -19.17
CA VAL A 306 12.84 -17.79 -19.59
C VAL A 306 13.94 -17.08 -18.84
N ARG A 307 14.80 -17.84 -18.16
CA ARG A 307 16.06 -17.34 -17.61
C ARG A 307 17.18 -17.57 -18.58
N GLY A 308 18.18 -16.69 -18.63
CA GLY A 308 19.39 -16.91 -19.41
C GLY A 308 20.30 -15.70 -19.41
N ASN A 309 21.61 -15.92 -19.34
CA ASN A 309 22.60 -14.84 -19.46
C ASN A 309 23.80 -15.27 -20.31
N PRO A 310 24.06 -14.67 -21.49
CA PRO A 310 23.34 -13.55 -22.09
C PRO A 310 21.89 -13.83 -22.45
N LYS A 311 21.15 -12.73 -22.66
CA LYS A 311 19.74 -12.74 -23.08
C LYS A 311 19.53 -13.73 -24.24
N PRO A 312 18.64 -14.73 -24.09
CA PRO A 312 18.38 -15.70 -25.14
C PRO A 312 17.50 -15.14 -26.25
N THR A 313 17.66 -15.69 -27.46
CA THR A 313 16.73 -15.53 -28.58
C THR A 313 15.56 -16.51 -28.41
N LEU A 314 14.33 -16.04 -28.65
CA LEU A 314 13.10 -16.82 -28.50
C LEU A 314 12.49 -17.12 -29.87
N GLN A 315 11.99 -18.34 -30.06
CA GLN A 315 11.33 -18.80 -31.29
C GLN A 315 10.13 -19.69 -30.94
N TRP A 316 9.01 -19.52 -31.65
CA TRP A 316 7.79 -20.31 -31.47
C TRP A 316 7.54 -21.27 -32.62
N PHE A 317 6.92 -22.41 -32.30
CA PHE A 317 6.44 -23.41 -33.25
C PHE A 317 4.98 -23.75 -32.95
N HIS A 318 4.16 -23.95 -33.98
CA HIS A 318 2.78 -24.44 -33.90
C HIS A 318 2.68 -25.72 -34.72
N GLU A 319 2.24 -26.82 -34.10
CA GLU A 319 2.21 -28.17 -34.71
C GLU A 319 3.55 -28.57 -35.38
N GLY A 320 4.66 -28.20 -34.74
CA GLY A 320 6.02 -28.49 -35.22
C GLY A 320 6.52 -27.59 -36.35
N SER A 321 5.68 -26.71 -36.90
CA SER A 321 6.07 -25.71 -37.91
C SER A 321 6.44 -24.38 -37.27
N MET A 322 7.43 -23.67 -37.81
CA MET A 322 7.86 -22.39 -37.27
C MET A 322 6.71 -21.37 -37.36
N LEU A 323 6.32 -20.84 -36.20
CA LEU A 323 5.27 -19.84 -36.10
C LEU A 323 5.85 -18.48 -36.48
N SER A 324 5.35 -17.92 -37.58
CA SER A 324 5.76 -16.59 -38.04
C SER A 324 5.00 -15.54 -37.25
N GLU A 325 5.73 -14.57 -36.67
CA GLU A 325 5.08 -13.45 -35.98
C GLU A 325 4.41 -12.51 -37.00
N THR A 326 3.18 -12.14 -36.73
CA THR A 326 2.30 -11.28 -37.55
C THR A 326 1.59 -10.26 -36.66
N ASP A 327 0.82 -9.35 -37.25
CA ASP A 327 0.01 -8.38 -36.50
C ASP A 327 -1.03 -9.05 -35.55
N PHE A 328 -1.35 -10.33 -35.78
CA PHE A 328 -2.32 -11.10 -34.99
C PHE A 328 -1.67 -12.10 -34.03
N ILE A 329 -0.40 -12.46 -34.24
CA ILE A 329 0.33 -13.41 -33.38
C ILE A 329 1.75 -12.89 -33.17
N TRP A 330 2.10 -12.46 -31.96
CA TRP A 330 3.43 -11.90 -31.68
C TRP A 330 3.91 -12.21 -30.27
N SER A 331 5.24 -12.23 -30.08
CA SER A 331 5.83 -12.37 -28.75
C SER A 331 5.97 -11.02 -28.07
N LYS A 332 5.29 -10.82 -26.94
CA LYS A 332 5.47 -9.65 -26.08
C LYS A 332 6.30 -10.02 -24.86
N ILE A 333 7.53 -9.53 -24.79
CA ILE A 333 8.32 -9.59 -23.54
C ILE A 333 7.90 -8.42 -22.68
N HIS A 334 7.47 -8.67 -21.45
CA HIS A 334 7.19 -7.62 -20.47
C HIS A 334 8.54 -7.06 -20.00
N GLU A 335 8.71 -5.73 -20.02
CA GLU A 335 9.97 -5.10 -19.57
C GLU A 335 10.25 -5.49 -18.11
N THR A 336 11.22 -6.38 -17.94
CA THR A 336 11.74 -6.79 -16.65
C THR A 336 12.73 -5.74 -16.16
N SER A 337 12.75 -5.48 -14.85
CA SER A 337 13.73 -4.56 -14.26
C SER A 337 15.14 -4.91 -14.76
N ASN A 338 15.94 -3.87 -15.05
CA ASN A 338 17.28 -3.98 -15.67
C ASN A 338 18.27 -4.93 -14.95
N ASN A 339 17.92 -5.49 -13.79
CA ASN A 339 18.75 -6.32 -12.94
C ASN A 339 18.30 -7.79 -12.85
N THR A 340 17.29 -8.23 -13.60
CA THR A 340 16.84 -9.65 -13.61
C THR A 340 17.24 -10.36 -14.90
N SER A 341 17.82 -11.55 -14.77
CA SER A 341 18.12 -12.45 -15.90
C SER A 341 16.99 -13.41 -16.22
N GLU A 342 15.80 -13.11 -15.75
CA GLU A 342 14.55 -13.79 -16.07
C GLU A 342 13.72 -12.85 -16.92
N HIS A 343 13.24 -13.34 -18.05
CA HIS A 343 12.39 -12.62 -18.97
C HIS A 343 11.01 -13.26 -18.96
N HIS A 344 10.02 -12.49 -18.54
CA HIS A 344 8.63 -12.89 -18.56
C HIS A 344 7.98 -12.33 -19.81
N GLY A 345 7.22 -13.14 -20.51
CA GLY A 345 6.57 -12.72 -21.73
C GLY A 345 5.33 -13.52 -22.02
N CYS A 346 4.70 -13.16 -23.12
CA CYS A 346 3.52 -13.82 -23.60
C CYS A 346 3.55 -13.92 -25.13
N LEU A 347 3.20 -15.08 -25.66
CA LEU A 347 2.77 -15.19 -27.05
C LEU A 347 1.31 -14.73 -27.11
N GLN A 348 1.09 -13.57 -27.71
CA GLN A 348 -0.22 -12.96 -27.85
C GLN A 348 -0.87 -13.45 -29.14
N LEU A 349 -2.16 -13.77 -29.08
CA LEU A 349 -2.99 -14.12 -30.22
C LEU A 349 -4.26 -13.27 -30.18
N ASP A 350 -4.45 -12.40 -31.17
CA ASP A 350 -5.66 -11.60 -31.32
C ASP A 350 -6.79 -12.45 -31.93
N SER A 351 -7.90 -12.56 -31.20
CA SER A 351 -9.13 -13.21 -31.64
C SER A 351 -8.92 -14.59 -32.33
N PRO A 352 -8.18 -15.53 -31.69
CA PRO A 352 -7.89 -16.83 -32.26
C PRO A 352 -9.15 -17.67 -32.43
N THR A 353 -9.13 -18.53 -33.44
CA THR A 353 -10.23 -19.45 -33.77
C THR A 353 -9.86 -20.90 -33.47
N HIS A 354 -10.80 -21.83 -33.72
CA HIS A 354 -10.53 -23.26 -33.59
C HIS A 354 -9.37 -23.75 -34.48
N LEU A 355 -8.98 -22.99 -35.51
CA LEU A 355 -7.82 -23.26 -36.38
C LEU A 355 -6.48 -22.97 -35.70
N ASN A 356 -6.48 -22.14 -34.65
CA ASN A 356 -5.30 -21.84 -33.86
C ASN A 356 -5.09 -22.86 -32.73
N ASN A 357 -6.04 -23.78 -32.50
CA ASN A 357 -5.87 -24.83 -31.51
C ASN A 357 -4.69 -25.74 -31.90
N GLY A 358 -3.97 -26.28 -30.91
CA GLY A 358 -2.88 -27.22 -31.17
C GLY A 358 -1.70 -27.09 -30.21
N PHE A 359 -0.60 -27.75 -30.55
CA PHE A 359 0.63 -27.72 -29.76
C PHE A 359 1.52 -26.53 -30.12
N TYR A 360 1.83 -25.73 -29.10
CA TYR A 360 2.76 -24.60 -29.18
C TYR A 360 4.06 -24.95 -28.47
N THR A 361 5.20 -24.79 -29.13
CA THR A 361 6.54 -25.00 -28.56
C THR A 361 7.32 -23.70 -28.52
N LEU A 362 7.79 -23.30 -27.35
CA LEU A 362 8.75 -22.21 -27.17
C LEU A 362 10.17 -22.79 -27.15
N ARG A 363 11.06 -22.19 -27.94
CA ARG A 363 12.50 -22.48 -27.98
C ARG A 363 13.29 -21.25 -27.58
N ALA A 364 14.16 -21.40 -26.58
CA ALA A 364 15.07 -20.36 -26.12
C ALA A 364 16.53 -20.79 -26.35
N GLU A 365 17.36 -19.90 -26.90
CA GLU A 365 18.76 -20.21 -27.24
C GLU A 365 19.72 -19.05 -26.93
N ASN A 366 20.89 -19.36 -26.40
CA ASN A 366 22.02 -18.43 -26.30
C ASN A 366 23.34 -19.17 -26.60
N LYS A 367 24.47 -18.45 -26.59
CA LYS A 367 25.80 -19.04 -26.87
C LYS A 367 26.25 -20.18 -25.93
N TYR A 368 25.55 -20.40 -24.81
CA TYR A 368 25.88 -21.42 -23.82
C TYR A 368 24.94 -22.63 -23.88
N GLY A 369 23.82 -22.56 -24.59
CA GLY A 369 22.90 -23.69 -24.74
C GLY A 369 21.52 -23.29 -25.24
N ARG A 370 20.60 -24.26 -25.21
CA ARG A 370 19.21 -24.12 -25.63
C ARG A 370 18.26 -24.91 -24.75
N ASP A 371 17.03 -24.45 -24.61
CA ASP A 371 15.93 -25.14 -23.92
C ASP A 371 14.61 -24.99 -24.69
N GLU A 372 13.74 -25.99 -24.61
CA GLU A 372 12.48 -26.09 -25.37
C GLU A 372 11.35 -26.67 -24.52
N ARG A 373 10.16 -26.06 -24.55
CA ARG A 373 8.97 -26.58 -23.87
C ARG A 373 7.72 -26.39 -24.71
N SER A 374 6.77 -27.32 -24.58
CA SER A 374 5.52 -27.33 -25.35
C SER A 374 4.29 -27.29 -24.45
N ILE A 375 3.21 -26.70 -24.97
CA ILE A 375 1.89 -26.62 -24.35
C ILE A 375 0.80 -26.87 -25.39
N SER A 376 -0.34 -27.43 -24.98
CA SER A 376 -1.51 -27.57 -25.85
C SER A 376 -2.46 -26.39 -25.61
N ALA A 377 -2.77 -25.63 -26.65
CA ALA A 377 -3.64 -24.47 -26.60
C ALA A 377 -5.00 -24.78 -27.23
N LEU A 378 -6.07 -24.40 -26.52
CA LEU A 378 -7.46 -24.51 -26.99
C LEU A 378 -8.15 -23.16 -26.80
N PHE A 379 -8.61 -22.56 -27.90
CA PHE A 379 -9.17 -21.21 -27.96
C PHE A 379 -10.69 -21.20 -28.18
N MET A 380 -11.18 -22.02 -29.12
CA MET A 380 -12.61 -22.24 -29.38
C MET A 380 -12.90 -23.71 -29.64
N GLU A 381 -14.07 -24.16 -29.18
CA GLU A 381 -14.62 -25.48 -29.50
C GLU A 381 -15.08 -25.53 -30.97
N ARG A 382 -15.02 -26.72 -31.59
CA ARG A 382 -15.50 -26.89 -32.97
C ARG A 382 -17.03 -26.90 -32.95
N PRO A 383 -17.71 -26.20 -33.87
CA PRO A 383 -19.18 -26.10 -33.89
C PRO A 383 -19.96 -27.43 -34.05
N ASP A 384 -19.29 -28.55 -34.36
CA ASP A 384 -19.94 -29.80 -34.77
C ASP A 384 -20.14 -30.83 -33.64
N ASP A 385 -19.69 -30.56 -32.41
CA ASP A 385 -19.74 -31.55 -31.31
C ASP A 385 -21.09 -31.59 -30.54
N ASP A 386 -22.10 -30.83 -30.98
CA ASP A 386 -23.37 -30.63 -30.24
C ASP A 386 -24.61 -31.28 -30.89
N TYR A 387 -24.43 -32.37 -31.65
CA TYR A 387 -25.55 -33.25 -32.03
C TYR A 387 -25.58 -34.52 -31.17
N GLU A 388 -26.57 -34.52 -30.29
CA GLU A 388 -27.18 -35.63 -29.56
C GLU A 388 -26.91 -37.03 -30.12
N THR A 389 -26.45 -37.94 -29.26
CA THR A 389 -26.84 -39.36 -29.36
C THR A 389 -27.30 -39.86 -27.99
N THR A 390 -28.57 -39.59 -27.69
CA THR A 390 -29.34 -40.39 -26.74
C THR A 390 -29.61 -41.77 -27.35
N SER A 391 -29.14 -42.79 -26.63
CA SER A 391 -29.55 -44.19 -26.57
C SER A 391 -30.80 -44.65 -27.34
N ASN A 392 -30.60 -45.73 -28.11
CA ASN A 392 -31.47 -46.90 -28.44
C ASN A 392 -31.19 -47.31 -29.90
N ASP A 393 -30.96 -48.55 -30.33
CA ASP A 393 -30.79 -49.87 -29.73
C ASP A 393 -30.35 -50.81 -30.89
N ILE A 394 -29.71 -51.95 -30.58
CA ILE A 394 -29.61 -53.18 -31.40
C ILE A 394 -28.67 -53.22 -32.64
N GLY A 395 -27.52 -53.89 -32.45
CA GLY A 395 -27.22 -55.16 -33.15
C GLY A 395 -26.43 -55.14 -34.46
N GLY A 396 -25.24 -55.78 -34.43
CA GLY A 396 -24.86 -56.73 -35.49
C GLY A 396 -23.69 -56.37 -36.42
N THR A 397 -22.57 -57.06 -36.16
CA THR A 397 -21.65 -57.69 -37.14
C THR A 397 -20.83 -56.85 -38.13
N SER A 398 -19.52 -56.94 -37.92
CA SER A 398 -18.40 -57.02 -38.88
C SER A 398 -18.74 -57.24 -40.37
N THR A 399 -18.09 -56.46 -41.24
CA THR A 399 -17.15 -56.96 -42.27
C THR A 399 -16.43 -55.80 -42.98
N ASP A 400 -15.14 -56.01 -43.21
CA ASP A 400 -14.27 -55.29 -44.15
C ASP A 400 -14.85 -55.20 -45.58
N ILE A 401 -14.40 -54.19 -46.35
CA ILE A 401 -13.68 -54.31 -47.64
C ILE A 401 -13.70 -52.97 -48.41
N GLY A 402 -12.50 -52.48 -48.74
CA GLY A 402 -12.13 -52.17 -50.13
C GLY A 402 -12.50 -50.81 -50.74
N THR A 403 -11.49 -49.93 -50.79
CA THR A 403 -10.97 -49.24 -52.00
C THR A 403 -11.89 -49.00 -53.20
N GLY A 404 -11.97 -47.74 -53.65
CA GLY A 404 -12.48 -47.40 -54.98
C GLY A 404 -12.33 -45.92 -55.34
N VAL A 405 -11.19 -45.58 -55.94
CA VAL A 405 -10.98 -44.35 -56.72
C VAL A 405 -11.94 -44.35 -57.90
N THR A 406 -12.67 -43.26 -58.13
CA THR A 406 -13.01 -42.77 -59.49
C THR A 406 -13.38 -41.30 -59.46
N SER A 407 -12.62 -40.53 -60.20
CA SER A 407 -12.90 -39.18 -60.66
C SER A 407 -14.03 -39.18 -61.67
N THR A 408 -14.96 -38.22 -61.58
CA THR A 408 -15.68 -37.67 -62.73
C THR A 408 -16.07 -36.23 -62.47
N ASP A 409 -15.54 -35.34 -63.31
CA ASP A 409 -16.06 -34.01 -63.60
C ASP A 409 -17.57 -34.01 -63.82
N VAL A 410 -18.28 -33.10 -63.15
CA VAL A 410 -19.49 -32.47 -63.69
C VAL A 410 -19.57 -31.02 -63.19
N SER A 411 -19.48 -30.12 -64.15
CA SER A 411 -19.73 -28.68 -64.08
C SER A 411 -21.18 -28.37 -63.67
N LYS A 412 -21.37 -27.44 -62.72
CA LYS A 412 -22.55 -26.58 -62.61
C LYS A 412 -22.17 -25.20 -62.07
N GLU A 413 -21.93 -24.26 -62.97
CA GLU A 413 -22.26 -22.84 -62.75
C GLU A 413 -23.79 -22.71 -62.65
N GLY A 414 -24.28 -21.88 -61.73
CA GLY A 414 -25.70 -21.56 -61.66
C GLY A 414 -26.14 -20.79 -60.43
N ASN A 415 -26.02 -19.46 -60.53
CA ASN A 415 -27.03 -18.47 -60.10
C ASN A 415 -27.03 -17.99 -58.63
N GLU A 416 -26.19 -17.00 -58.30
CA GLU A 416 -26.29 -16.20 -57.05
C GLU A 416 -26.34 -14.67 -57.26
N ASP A 417 -26.66 -14.17 -58.45
CA ASP A 417 -26.64 -12.70 -58.70
C ASP A 417 -28.01 -12.00 -58.62
N SER A 418 -29.08 -12.65 -58.15
CA SER A 418 -30.41 -12.02 -58.07
C SER A 418 -30.88 -11.63 -56.66
N ILE A 419 -30.13 -11.94 -55.59
CA ILE A 419 -30.57 -11.73 -54.20
C ILE A 419 -29.86 -10.53 -53.55
N THR A 420 -28.60 -10.28 -53.91
CA THR A 420 -27.77 -9.17 -53.39
C THR A 420 -28.26 -7.79 -53.85
N VAL A 421 -28.84 -7.67 -55.05
CA VAL A 421 -29.29 -6.36 -55.58
C VAL A 421 -30.55 -5.85 -54.86
N TYR A 422 -31.48 -6.71 -54.47
CA TYR A 422 -32.72 -6.27 -53.78
C TYR A 422 -32.47 -5.84 -52.34
N VAL A 423 -31.51 -6.46 -51.65
CA VAL A 423 -31.16 -6.11 -50.26
C VAL A 423 -30.48 -4.74 -50.21
N VAL A 424 -29.58 -4.45 -51.15
CA VAL A 424 -28.87 -3.16 -51.21
C VAL A 424 -29.83 -2.01 -51.56
N VAL A 425 -30.78 -2.23 -52.48
CA VAL A 425 -31.79 -1.22 -52.83
C VAL A 425 -32.77 -0.97 -51.67
N GLY A 426 -33.14 -2.02 -50.91
CA GLY A 426 -33.99 -1.89 -49.72
C GLY A 426 -33.34 -1.07 -48.61
N ILE A 427 -32.06 -1.30 -48.34
CA ILE A 427 -31.30 -0.54 -47.31
C ILE A 427 -31.14 0.93 -47.74
N ALA A 428 -30.83 1.18 -49.01
CA ALA A 428 -30.69 2.55 -49.52
C ALA A 428 -32.02 3.35 -49.45
N ALA A 429 -33.16 2.69 -49.71
CA ALA A 429 -34.48 3.33 -49.60
C ALA A 429 -34.85 3.68 -48.15
N LEU A 430 -34.49 2.83 -47.18
CA LEU A 430 -34.71 3.08 -45.74
C LEU A 430 -33.86 4.24 -45.22
N VAL A 431 -32.60 4.31 -45.64
CA VAL A 431 -31.71 5.43 -45.24
C VAL A 431 -32.20 6.75 -45.85
N CYS A 432 -32.60 6.74 -47.13
CA CYS A 432 -33.14 7.94 -47.79
C CYS A 432 -34.45 8.42 -47.17
N THR A 433 -35.36 7.51 -46.80
CA THR A 433 -36.62 7.90 -46.13
C THR A 433 -36.39 8.42 -44.72
N GLY A 434 -35.45 7.84 -43.96
CA GLY A 434 -35.03 8.36 -42.66
C GLY A 434 -34.47 9.79 -42.72
N LEU A 435 -33.61 10.07 -43.71
CA LEU A 435 -33.01 11.39 -43.90
C LEU A 435 -34.06 12.46 -44.28
N VAL A 436 -35.07 12.10 -45.09
CA VAL A 436 -36.15 13.02 -45.47
C VAL A 436 -37.04 13.35 -44.26
N ILE A 437 -37.35 12.36 -43.41
CA ILE A 437 -38.15 12.58 -42.18
C ILE A 437 -37.39 13.48 -41.21
N MET A 438 -36.08 13.28 -41.05
CA MET A 438 -35.23 14.09 -40.18
C MET A 438 -35.18 15.55 -40.65
N LEU A 439 -35.09 15.78 -41.98
CA LEU A 439 -35.15 17.11 -42.58
C LEU A 439 -36.53 17.77 -42.42
N ILE A 440 -37.62 17.01 -42.45
CA ILE A 440 -38.99 17.53 -42.20
C ILE A 440 -39.13 17.96 -40.74
N ILE A 441 -38.62 17.17 -39.79
CA ILE A 441 -38.64 17.51 -38.35
C ILE A 441 -37.82 18.78 -38.09
N LEU A 442 -36.64 18.90 -38.70
CA LEU A 442 -35.80 20.10 -38.58
C LEU A 442 -36.44 21.34 -39.23
N LYS A 443 -37.24 21.16 -40.28
CA LYS A 443 -37.89 22.27 -41.01
C LYS A 443 -39.20 22.74 -40.39
N PHE A 444 -39.95 21.85 -39.72
CA PHE A 444 -41.24 22.18 -39.07
C PHE A 444 -41.15 22.36 -37.55
N GLY A 445 -40.07 21.92 -36.88
CA GLY A 445 -39.87 22.09 -35.44
C GLY A 445 -39.57 23.52 -34.98
N ARG A 446 -39.48 24.52 -35.88
CA ARG A 446 -39.10 25.90 -35.56
C ARG A 446 -40.25 26.89 -35.33
N HIS A 447 -41.51 26.46 -35.27
CA HIS A 447 -42.59 27.38 -34.92
C HIS A 447 -43.69 26.73 -34.06
N SER A 448 -43.59 26.92 -32.74
CA SER A 448 -44.78 27.09 -31.90
C SER A 448 -44.52 28.18 -30.86
N LYS A 449 -45.23 29.30 -31.02
CA LYS A 449 -45.37 30.38 -30.04
C LYS A 449 -46.65 30.14 -29.25
N PHE A 450 -46.56 30.05 -27.92
CA PHE A 450 -47.52 30.62 -26.97
C PHE A 450 -46.77 30.85 -25.65
N GLY A 451 -46.77 32.07 -25.15
CA GLY A 451 -46.03 32.46 -23.93
C GLY A 451 -46.90 33.24 -22.94
N LEU A 452 -46.34 33.51 -21.76
CA LEU A 452 -46.61 34.71 -20.94
C LEU A 452 -45.66 34.81 -19.71
N LYS A 453 -44.64 35.67 -19.86
CA LYS A 453 -44.09 36.74 -18.96
C LYS A 453 -43.65 36.46 -17.50
N GLY A 454 -42.35 36.70 -17.26
CA GLY A 454 -41.71 37.19 -16.02
C GLY A 454 -40.17 37.28 -16.18
N PRO A 455 -39.45 38.30 -15.68
CA PRO A 455 -38.39 38.99 -16.45
C PRO A 455 -36.91 38.57 -16.21
N SER A 456 -36.16 38.59 -17.32
CA SER A 456 -34.78 39.14 -17.54
C SER A 456 -33.62 38.61 -16.69
N SER A 457 -32.79 37.66 -17.17
CA SER A 457 -31.66 37.79 -18.12
C SER A 457 -30.42 38.55 -17.61
N VAL A 458 -29.30 37.85 -17.39
CA VAL A 458 -27.96 38.26 -17.87
C VAL A 458 -27.13 36.99 -18.18
N ILE A 459 -26.96 36.73 -19.47
CA ILE A 459 -25.83 36.15 -20.21
C ILE A 459 -24.80 35.36 -19.38
N SER A 460 -24.72 34.06 -19.61
CA SER A 460 -23.51 33.24 -19.39
C SER A 460 -23.20 32.56 -20.71
N ASN A 461 -22.00 32.79 -21.24
CA ASN A 461 -21.52 32.09 -22.43
C ASN A 461 -21.37 30.61 -22.09
N ASP A 462 -21.92 29.77 -22.97
CA ASP A 462 -21.70 28.33 -22.98
C ASP A 462 -20.25 28.05 -23.37
N ASP A 463 -19.53 27.32 -22.51
CA ASP A 463 -18.42 26.42 -22.88
C ASP A 463 -18.02 25.62 -21.63
N ASP A 464 -18.83 24.62 -21.27
CA ASP A 464 -18.42 23.56 -20.35
C ASP A 464 -18.99 22.23 -20.87
N SER A 465 -18.33 21.70 -21.88
CA SER A 465 -18.48 20.31 -22.31
C SER A 465 -17.10 19.72 -22.50
N ALA A 466 -16.67 18.96 -21.50
CA ALA A 466 -15.41 18.24 -21.53
C ALA A 466 -15.47 17.14 -22.59
N SER A 467 -14.76 17.33 -23.70
CA SER A 467 -14.36 16.27 -24.64
C SER A 467 -12.83 16.20 -24.66
N PRO A 468 -12.19 15.02 -24.59
CA PRO A 468 -10.74 14.90 -24.69
C PRO A 468 -10.33 14.53 -26.11
N LEU A 469 -9.56 15.36 -26.80
CA LEU A 469 -8.81 14.96 -27.99
C LEU A 469 -7.50 15.76 -28.13
N HIS A 470 -6.47 15.01 -28.53
CA HIS A 470 -5.07 15.37 -28.74
C HIS A 470 -4.83 16.64 -29.57
N HIS A 471 -3.72 17.37 -29.31
CA HIS A 471 -2.75 17.73 -30.36
C HIS A 471 -1.41 18.27 -29.81
N ILE A 472 -0.35 17.86 -30.49
CA ILE A 472 1.10 18.15 -30.33
C ILE A 472 1.45 19.55 -30.87
N SER A 473 2.38 20.31 -30.25
CA SER A 473 3.62 20.85 -30.87
C SER A 473 4.24 22.10 -30.21
N ASN A 474 5.56 22.01 -30.00
CA ASN A 474 6.66 22.99 -30.18
C ASN A 474 6.59 24.44 -29.65
N GLY A 475 7.45 24.71 -28.65
CA GLY A 475 8.60 25.63 -28.70
C GLY A 475 8.42 27.11 -29.10
N SER A 476 8.74 28.02 -28.16
CA SER A 476 9.75 29.12 -28.28
C SER A 476 9.37 30.43 -27.56
N ASN A 477 10.25 30.82 -26.63
CA ASN A 477 10.75 32.17 -26.32
C ASN A 477 9.84 33.25 -25.68
N THR A 478 10.19 33.57 -24.43
CA THR A 478 9.91 34.82 -23.67
C THR A 478 10.63 36.05 -24.27
N PRO A 479 10.24 37.29 -23.90
CA PRO A 479 10.99 37.98 -22.83
C PRO A 479 10.14 38.86 -21.86
N SER A 480 10.58 38.86 -20.58
CA SER A 480 10.59 39.92 -19.52
C SER A 480 9.68 41.16 -19.63
N SER A 481 9.06 41.76 -18.59
CA SER A 481 9.22 41.79 -17.12
C SER A 481 7.95 42.46 -16.54
N SER A 482 7.35 42.05 -15.42
CA SER A 482 7.61 42.58 -14.07
C SER A 482 6.61 41.96 -13.07
N GLU A 483 7.13 41.53 -11.91
CA GLU A 483 6.46 41.23 -10.62
C GLU A 483 5.22 40.30 -10.58
N GLY A 484 5.46 39.04 -10.20
CA GLY A 484 4.44 38.10 -9.69
C GLY A 484 4.60 36.68 -10.27
N GLY A 485 4.84 35.67 -9.43
CA GLY A 485 5.03 34.28 -9.88
C GLY A 485 3.78 33.66 -10.55
N PRO A 486 3.93 32.56 -11.32
CA PRO A 486 2.92 32.06 -12.27
C PRO A 486 1.70 31.36 -11.65
N ASP A 487 1.63 31.19 -10.33
CA ASP A 487 0.64 30.32 -9.68
C ASP A 487 -0.38 31.08 -8.82
N THR A 488 -1.07 32.06 -9.39
CA THR A 488 -2.21 32.72 -8.70
C THR A 488 -3.46 32.72 -9.57
N VAL A 489 -4.51 32.02 -9.12
CA VAL A 489 -5.85 32.07 -9.72
C VAL A 489 -6.77 32.83 -8.78
N ILE A 490 -7.50 33.81 -9.32
CA ILE A 490 -8.40 34.70 -8.59
C ILE A 490 -9.78 34.04 -8.51
N ILE A 491 -10.28 33.80 -7.29
CA ILE A 491 -11.69 33.44 -7.04
C ILE A 491 -12.22 34.49 -6.05
N GLY A 492 -13.01 35.44 -6.53
CA GLY A 492 -13.47 36.60 -5.75
C GLY A 492 -12.34 37.60 -5.40
N MET A 493 -12.49 38.33 -4.28
CA MET A 493 -11.61 39.45 -3.87
C MET A 493 -10.34 39.06 -3.08
N THR A 494 -9.98 37.79 -3.01
CA THR A 494 -8.85 37.32 -2.19
C THR A 494 -7.81 36.59 -3.04
N LYS A 495 -6.56 37.07 -2.98
CA LYS A 495 -5.38 36.44 -3.59
C LYS A 495 -4.92 35.30 -2.69
N ILE A 496 -5.05 34.06 -3.14
CA ILE A 496 -4.71 32.86 -2.37
C ILE A 496 -3.57 32.13 -3.11
N PRO A 497 -2.46 31.78 -2.44
CA PRO A 497 -1.39 30.99 -3.04
C PRO A 497 -1.90 29.60 -3.43
N VAL A 498 -1.57 29.15 -4.64
CA VAL A 498 -1.92 27.82 -5.15
C VAL A 498 -1.11 26.78 -4.38
N ILE A 499 -1.81 25.97 -3.59
CA ILE A 499 -1.30 24.68 -3.12
C ILE A 499 -1.96 23.63 -4.01
N GLU A 500 -1.18 22.87 -4.77
CA GLU A 500 -1.66 21.77 -5.60
C GLU A 500 -2.50 20.77 -4.79
N ASN A 501 -3.49 20.18 -5.44
CA ASN A 501 -4.40 19.19 -4.87
C ASN A 501 -3.64 17.94 -4.40
N PRO A 502 -3.43 17.72 -3.10
CA PRO A 502 -2.82 16.51 -2.62
C PRO A 502 -3.96 15.54 -2.37
N GLN A 503 -4.42 14.86 -3.42
CA GLN A 503 -4.76 13.47 -3.15
C GLN A 503 -3.47 12.82 -2.71
N TYR A 504 -3.44 12.40 -1.44
CA TYR A 504 -2.34 11.74 -0.73
C TYR A 504 -1.08 12.53 -0.34
N PHE A 505 -0.76 13.68 -0.93
CA PHE A 505 0.59 14.27 -0.74
C PHE A 505 0.66 15.54 0.09
N GLY A 506 -0.02 15.53 1.23
CA GLY A 506 -0.06 16.67 2.16
C GLY A 506 0.02 16.29 3.64
N ILE A 507 0.80 15.26 3.98
CA ILE A 507 1.22 15.03 5.36
C ILE A 507 2.73 15.31 5.44
N THR A 508 3.09 16.58 5.57
CA THR A 508 4.33 16.94 6.24
C THR A 508 4.02 16.90 7.75
N ASN A 509 4.69 16.02 8.49
CA ASN A 509 4.63 15.85 9.95
C ASN A 509 3.55 14.91 10.53
N SER A 510 3.41 13.68 10.02
CA SER A 510 3.01 12.56 10.88
C SER A 510 4.21 11.66 11.14
N HIS A 511 4.39 11.30 12.40
CA HIS A 511 5.35 10.30 12.88
C HIS A 511 5.02 8.93 12.28
N LEU A 512 5.41 8.69 11.03
CA LEU A 512 5.38 7.34 10.47
C LEU A 512 6.52 6.55 11.11
N LYS A 513 6.20 5.38 11.68
CA LYS A 513 7.20 4.47 12.25
C LYS A 513 8.17 4.08 11.14
N SER A 514 9.47 4.29 11.36
CA SER A 514 10.55 4.12 10.38
C SER A 514 10.82 2.68 9.92
N ASP A 515 9.95 1.72 10.26
CA ASP A 515 10.08 0.29 9.91
C ASP A 515 8.72 -0.31 9.48
N THR A 516 7.91 0.41 8.70
CA THR A 516 6.66 -0.18 8.17
C THR A 516 7.01 -1.15 7.04
N PHE A 517 6.98 -2.45 7.32
CA PHE A 517 7.23 -3.48 6.31
C PHE A 517 6.01 -3.60 5.37
N VAL A 518 6.14 -3.03 4.17
CA VAL A 518 5.16 -3.23 3.10
C VAL A 518 5.35 -4.63 2.54
N GLN A 519 4.30 -5.46 2.58
CA GLN A 519 4.34 -6.81 2.02
C GLN A 519 4.54 -6.74 0.50
N HIS A 520 5.61 -7.36 0.00
CA HIS A 520 5.85 -7.51 -1.44
C HIS A 520 5.25 -8.82 -1.95
N ILE A 521 4.32 -8.71 -2.89
CA ILE A 521 3.65 -9.84 -3.54
C ILE A 521 4.29 -10.05 -4.91
N LYS A 522 4.63 -11.31 -5.22
CA LYS A 522 5.26 -11.69 -6.49
C LYS A 522 4.29 -11.58 -7.64
N ARG A 523 4.75 -11.10 -8.81
CA ARG A 523 3.90 -10.90 -10.00
C ARG A 523 3.21 -12.20 -10.43
N HIS A 524 3.94 -13.31 -10.44
CA HIS A 524 3.40 -14.63 -10.83
C HIS A 524 2.35 -15.19 -9.86
N ASN A 525 2.27 -14.68 -8.63
CA ASN A 525 1.20 -15.05 -7.71
C ASN A 525 -0.11 -14.33 -8.03
N ILE A 526 -0.12 -13.33 -8.92
CA ILE A 526 -1.30 -12.51 -9.23
C ILE A 526 -1.79 -12.84 -10.63
N VAL A 527 -2.95 -13.50 -10.73
CA VAL A 527 -3.61 -13.85 -11.99
C VAL A 527 -4.83 -12.96 -12.18
N LEU A 528 -4.73 -11.98 -13.08
CA LEU A 528 -5.85 -11.09 -13.42
C LEU A 528 -6.99 -11.89 -14.06
N LYS A 529 -8.24 -11.54 -13.73
CA LYS A 529 -9.45 -12.22 -14.24
C LYS A 529 -10.29 -11.30 -15.11
N ARG A 530 -10.75 -10.17 -14.56
CA ARG A 530 -11.57 -9.20 -15.29
C ARG A 530 -11.36 -7.79 -14.77
N GLU A 531 -11.54 -6.80 -15.63
CA GLU A 531 -11.56 -5.40 -15.24
C GLU A 531 -12.84 -5.09 -14.43
N LEU A 532 -12.68 -4.43 -13.28
CA LEU A 532 -13.77 -3.96 -12.41
C LEU A 532 -14.09 -2.49 -12.65
N GLY A 533 -13.10 -1.70 -13.09
CA GLY A 533 -13.27 -0.30 -13.45
C GLY A 533 -11.94 0.40 -13.72
N GLU A 534 -12.05 1.61 -14.26
CA GLU A 534 -10.93 2.48 -14.59
C GLU A 534 -11.15 3.83 -13.90
N GLY A 535 -10.07 4.39 -13.34
CA GLY A 535 -10.10 5.75 -12.81
C GLY A 535 -8.83 6.54 -13.11
N ALA A 536 -8.71 7.69 -12.45
CA ALA A 536 -7.66 8.68 -12.70
C ALA A 536 -6.24 8.13 -12.49
N PHE A 537 -6.08 7.14 -11.59
CA PHE A 537 -4.78 6.57 -11.22
C PHE A 537 -4.46 5.25 -11.93
N GLY A 538 -5.43 4.68 -12.64
CA GLY A 538 -5.27 3.46 -13.40
C GLY A 538 -6.46 2.51 -13.31
N LYS A 539 -6.23 1.27 -13.74
CA LYS A 539 -7.27 0.25 -13.87
C LYS A 539 -7.31 -0.63 -12.65
N VAL A 540 -8.49 -1.15 -12.33
CA VAL A 540 -8.67 -2.10 -11.24
C VAL A 540 -9.28 -3.38 -11.76
N PHE A 541 -8.69 -4.49 -11.35
CA PHE A 541 -9.02 -5.82 -11.81
C PHE A 541 -9.43 -6.70 -10.63
N LEU A 542 -10.36 -7.60 -10.87
CA LEU A 542 -10.51 -8.80 -10.07
C LEU A 542 -9.36 -9.73 -10.44
N ALA A 543 -8.69 -10.30 -9.45
CA ALA A 543 -7.60 -11.25 -9.65
C ALA A 543 -7.66 -12.39 -8.62
N GLU A 544 -7.04 -13.51 -8.96
CA GLU A 544 -6.67 -14.56 -8.00
C GLU A 544 -5.25 -14.30 -7.51
N CYS A 545 -5.06 -14.29 -6.19
CA CYS A 545 -3.74 -14.20 -5.57
C CYS A 545 -3.38 -15.52 -4.89
N TYR A 546 -2.30 -16.14 -5.32
CA TYR A 546 -1.75 -17.37 -4.76
C TYR A 546 -0.76 -17.06 -3.63
N ASN A 547 -0.61 -18.00 -2.68
CA ASN A 547 0.40 -17.93 -1.61
C ASN A 547 0.33 -16.65 -0.75
N LEU A 548 -0.85 -16.02 -0.62
CA LEU A 548 -1.02 -14.84 0.23
C LEU A 548 -1.19 -15.23 1.71
N TYR A 549 -1.81 -16.39 1.96
CA TYR A 549 -1.95 -17.00 3.28
C TYR A 549 -1.36 -18.41 3.26
N PRO A 550 -0.66 -18.86 4.33
CA PRO A 550 -0.14 -20.22 4.40
C PRO A 550 -1.21 -21.32 4.34
N GLU A 551 -2.44 -20.99 4.75
CA GLU A 551 -3.56 -21.93 4.89
C GLU A 551 -4.50 -21.96 3.67
N GLN A 552 -4.29 -21.12 2.67
CA GLN A 552 -5.15 -21.02 1.49
C GLN A 552 -4.33 -20.97 0.20
N ASP A 553 -4.61 -21.89 -0.72
CA ASP A 553 -3.91 -21.99 -2.01
C ASP A 553 -4.08 -20.72 -2.87
N LYS A 554 -5.29 -20.15 -2.89
CA LYS A 554 -5.61 -18.90 -3.58
C LYS A 554 -6.76 -18.14 -2.94
N ILE A 555 -6.77 -16.82 -3.11
CA ILE A 555 -7.88 -15.96 -2.73
C ILE A 555 -8.24 -14.97 -3.85
N LEU A 556 -9.49 -14.49 -3.86
CA LEU A 556 -9.88 -13.39 -4.74
C LEU A 556 -9.45 -12.04 -4.14
N VAL A 557 -8.83 -11.21 -4.98
CA VAL A 557 -8.32 -9.88 -4.62
C VAL A 557 -8.73 -8.84 -5.65
N ALA A 558 -8.74 -7.57 -5.24
CA ALA A 558 -8.80 -6.44 -6.14
C ALA A 558 -7.38 -5.90 -6.37
N VAL A 559 -6.97 -5.79 -7.64
CA VAL A 559 -5.65 -5.34 -8.06
C VAL A 559 -5.78 -3.98 -8.73
N LYS A 560 -5.17 -2.95 -8.15
CA LYS A 560 -5.10 -1.59 -8.73
C LYS A 560 -3.76 -1.41 -9.42
N THR A 561 -3.77 -1.14 -10.71
CA THR A 561 -2.59 -0.85 -11.53
C THR A 561 -2.39 0.66 -11.62
N LEU A 562 -1.13 1.12 -11.65
CA LEU A 562 -0.80 2.51 -11.94
C LEU A 562 -0.49 2.70 -13.42
N LYS A 563 -1.13 3.70 -14.05
CA LYS A 563 -0.92 4.06 -15.47
C LYS A 563 0.40 4.79 -15.73
N ASP A 564 0.85 5.62 -14.79
CA ASP A 564 2.06 6.43 -14.92
C ASP A 564 3.22 5.81 -14.12
N ALA A 565 4.34 5.60 -14.82
CA ALA A 565 5.57 5.02 -14.29
C ALA A 565 6.63 6.08 -13.93
N SER A 566 6.26 7.37 -13.95
CA SER A 566 7.16 8.48 -13.59
C SER A 566 7.76 8.32 -12.18
N ASP A 567 8.97 8.83 -11.98
CA ASP A 567 9.67 8.71 -10.69
C ASP A 567 8.89 9.38 -9.54
N ASN A 568 8.12 10.42 -9.83
CA ASN A 568 7.24 11.05 -8.85
C ASN A 568 6.05 10.15 -8.52
N ALA A 569 5.38 9.56 -9.52
CA ALA A 569 4.30 8.60 -9.31
C ALA A 569 4.77 7.36 -8.53
N ARG A 570 6.01 6.89 -8.74
CA ARG A 570 6.63 5.80 -7.96
C ARG A 570 6.84 6.17 -6.49
N LYS A 571 7.37 7.37 -6.20
CA LYS A 571 7.53 7.85 -4.81
C LYS A 571 6.19 7.98 -4.09
N ASP A 572 5.19 8.44 -4.83
CA ASP A 572 3.83 8.63 -4.36
C ASP A 572 3.14 7.30 -4.08
N PHE A 573 3.33 6.31 -4.97
CA PHE A 573 2.93 4.91 -4.77
C PHE A 573 3.51 4.31 -3.49
N HIS A 574 4.82 4.47 -3.27
CA HIS A 574 5.48 3.93 -2.08
C HIS A 574 4.93 4.55 -0.79
N ARG A 575 4.70 5.88 -0.79
CA ARG A 575 4.13 6.59 0.36
C ARG A 575 2.69 6.14 0.65
N GLU A 576 1.87 5.97 -0.39
CA GLU A 576 0.50 5.46 -0.27
C GLU A 576 0.51 4.03 0.29
N ALA A 577 1.40 3.16 -0.19
CA ALA A 577 1.54 1.79 0.31
C ALA A 577 1.95 1.73 1.79
N GLU A 578 2.87 2.58 2.23
CA GLU A 578 3.29 2.68 3.64
C GLU A 578 2.15 3.17 4.55
N LEU A 579 1.37 4.17 4.08
CA LEU A 579 0.19 4.65 4.81
C LEU A 579 -0.85 3.55 4.94
N LEU A 580 -1.21 2.89 3.84
CA LEU A 580 -2.23 1.84 3.81
C LEU A 580 -1.84 0.59 4.62
N THR A 581 -0.54 0.26 4.68
CA THR A 581 -0.05 -0.88 5.50
C THR A 581 -0.38 -0.72 6.99
N ASN A 582 -0.38 0.54 7.47
CA ASN A 582 -0.65 0.87 8.87
C ASN A 582 -2.15 1.01 9.19
N LEU A 583 -3.02 1.07 8.18
CA LEU A 583 -4.47 1.21 8.35
C LEU A 583 -5.15 -0.16 8.26
N GLN A 584 -5.41 -0.76 9.43
CA GLN A 584 -6.05 -2.07 9.56
C GLN A 584 -7.22 -2.00 10.54
N HIS A 585 -8.43 -2.20 10.02
CA HIS A 585 -9.66 -2.19 10.80
C HIS A 585 -10.77 -2.93 10.03
N GLU A 586 -11.76 -3.46 10.74
CA GLU A 586 -12.87 -4.24 10.16
C GLU A 586 -13.63 -3.48 9.06
N HIS A 587 -13.82 -2.18 9.24
CA HIS A 587 -14.54 -1.30 8.31
C HIS A 587 -13.63 -0.42 7.43
N ILE A 588 -12.36 -0.81 7.26
CA ILE A 588 -11.43 -0.21 6.29
C ILE A 588 -11.00 -1.31 5.32
N VAL A 589 -11.01 -1.01 4.02
CA VAL A 589 -10.65 -1.98 2.99
C VAL A 589 -9.20 -2.43 3.21
N LYS A 590 -9.03 -3.73 3.42
CA LYS A 590 -7.76 -4.36 3.74
C LYS A 590 -6.82 -4.27 2.55
N PHE A 591 -5.67 -3.64 2.81
CA PHE A 591 -4.53 -3.62 1.92
C PHE A 591 -3.63 -4.84 2.21
N TYR A 592 -3.33 -5.62 1.18
CA TYR A 592 -2.48 -6.82 1.31
C TYR A 592 -1.02 -6.56 1.01
N GLY A 593 -0.71 -5.62 0.11
CA GLY A 593 0.67 -5.33 -0.27
C GLY A 593 0.80 -4.80 -1.70
N VAL A 594 2.04 -4.74 -2.16
CA VAL A 594 2.41 -4.23 -3.48
C VAL A 594 3.13 -5.27 -4.32
N CYS A 595 2.94 -5.21 -5.63
CA CYS A 595 3.84 -5.83 -6.60
C CYS A 595 4.55 -4.72 -7.37
N VAL A 596 5.86 -4.62 -7.15
CA VAL A 596 6.77 -3.66 -7.82
C VAL A 596 7.62 -4.34 -8.90
N GLU A 597 7.32 -5.61 -9.20
CA GLU A 597 8.01 -6.42 -10.20
C GLU A 597 7.45 -6.09 -11.60
N GLY A 598 8.15 -5.19 -12.29
CA GLY A 598 7.77 -4.72 -13.63
C GLY A 598 6.66 -3.66 -13.61
N ASP A 599 6.27 -3.23 -14.81
CA ASP A 599 5.14 -2.31 -15.00
C ASP A 599 3.89 -3.07 -15.51
N PRO A 600 2.68 -2.63 -15.13
CA PRO A 600 2.39 -1.53 -14.21
C PRO A 600 2.62 -1.92 -12.74
N LEU A 601 2.94 -0.94 -11.91
CA LEU A 601 2.94 -1.12 -10.45
C LEU A 601 1.55 -1.52 -9.96
N ILE A 602 1.50 -2.45 -9.01
CA ILE A 602 0.27 -3.07 -8.54
C ILE A 602 0.11 -2.89 -7.03
N MET A 603 -1.06 -2.44 -6.60
CA MET A 603 -1.54 -2.54 -5.23
C MET A 603 -2.60 -3.64 -5.12
N VAL A 604 -2.51 -4.47 -4.09
CA VAL A 604 -3.41 -5.62 -3.88
C VAL A 604 -4.28 -5.37 -2.66
N PHE A 605 -5.59 -5.49 -2.82
CA PHE A 605 -6.61 -5.24 -1.80
C PHE A 605 -7.56 -6.43 -1.68
N GLU A 606 -8.31 -6.49 -0.57
CA GLU A 606 -9.43 -7.42 -0.48
C GLU A 606 -10.49 -7.14 -1.56
N TYR A 607 -11.06 -8.22 -2.09
CA TYR A 607 -12.12 -8.11 -3.08
C TYR A 607 -13.49 -7.92 -2.39
N MET A 608 -14.16 -6.81 -2.73
CA MET A 608 -15.50 -6.48 -2.24
C MET A 608 -16.54 -6.77 -3.33
N LYS A 609 -17.21 -7.92 -3.20
CA LYS A 609 -18.03 -8.56 -4.25
C LYS A 609 -19.09 -7.68 -4.89
N HIS A 610 -19.72 -6.79 -4.12
CA HIS A 610 -20.83 -5.96 -4.59
C HIS A 610 -20.41 -4.57 -5.07
N GLY A 611 -19.10 -4.30 -5.16
CA GLY A 611 -18.58 -3.04 -5.69
C GLY A 611 -18.81 -1.86 -4.75
N ASP A 612 -18.94 -0.66 -5.32
CA ASP A 612 -19.12 0.56 -4.55
C ASP A 612 -20.54 0.73 -4.00
N LEU A 613 -20.64 1.34 -2.82
CA LEU A 613 -21.89 1.50 -2.09
C LEU A 613 -22.88 2.42 -2.82
N ASN A 614 -22.43 3.38 -3.63
CA ASN A 614 -23.34 4.26 -4.38
C ASN A 614 -24.15 3.46 -5.42
N LYS A 615 -23.46 2.66 -6.26
CA LYS A 615 -24.12 1.73 -7.20
C LYS A 615 -25.00 0.72 -6.48
N PHE A 616 -24.52 0.18 -5.36
CA PHE A 616 -25.30 -0.76 -4.55
C PHE A 616 -26.61 -0.14 -4.05
N LEU A 617 -26.57 1.08 -3.50
CA LEU A 617 -27.74 1.81 -3.03
C LEU A 617 -28.71 2.11 -4.19
N ARG A 618 -28.21 2.57 -5.34
CA ARG A 618 -29.03 2.86 -6.53
C ARG A 618 -29.76 1.64 -7.05
N ALA A 619 -29.10 0.48 -7.04
CA ALA A 619 -29.69 -0.80 -7.46
C ALA A 619 -30.83 -1.29 -6.54
N HIS A 620 -30.88 -0.82 -5.29
CA HIS A 620 -31.92 -1.16 -4.31
C HIS A 620 -32.91 -0.01 -4.07
N GLY A 621 -32.80 1.09 -4.83
CA GLY A 621 -33.65 2.25 -4.69
C GLY A 621 -34.95 2.17 -5.51
N PRO A 622 -35.94 3.02 -5.20
CA PRO A 622 -37.22 3.05 -5.92
C PRO A 622 -37.06 3.42 -7.40
N ASP A 623 -36.00 4.14 -7.75
CA ASP A 623 -35.68 4.58 -9.12
C ASP A 623 -34.92 3.49 -9.94
N ALA A 624 -34.66 2.30 -9.36
CA ALA A 624 -33.92 1.20 -10.01
C ALA A 624 -34.62 0.58 -11.23
N VAL A 625 -35.91 0.88 -11.43
CA VAL A 625 -36.74 0.41 -12.57
C VAL A 625 -36.13 0.81 -13.93
N LEU A 626 -35.30 1.84 -13.96
CA LEU A 626 -34.63 2.32 -15.18
C LEU A 626 -33.28 1.63 -15.47
N MET A 627 -32.78 0.74 -14.60
CA MET A 627 -31.39 0.26 -14.64
C MET A 627 -31.20 -1.27 -14.73
N ALA A 628 -32.26 -2.10 -14.74
CA ALA A 628 -32.10 -3.56 -14.72
C ALA A 628 -33.03 -4.31 -15.69
N GLU A 629 -32.44 -5.06 -16.64
CA GLU A 629 -33.07 -6.20 -17.32
C GLU A 629 -32.97 -7.44 -16.41
N GLY A 630 -33.89 -7.60 -15.44
CA GLY A 630 -33.88 -8.78 -14.54
C GLY A 630 -34.77 -8.69 -13.30
N ASN A 631 -34.75 -9.75 -12.48
CA ASN A 631 -35.44 -9.83 -11.18
C ASN A 631 -34.92 -8.76 -10.21
N ARG A 632 -35.82 -7.96 -9.64
CA ARG A 632 -35.49 -6.81 -8.78
C ARG A 632 -34.84 -7.27 -7.46
N PRO A 633 -33.71 -6.67 -7.04
CA PRO A 633 -33.28 -6.74 -5.65
C PRO A 633 -34.35 -6.12 -4.76
N ALA A 634 -34.60 -6.72 -3.58
CA ALA A 634 -35.54 -6.14 -2.61
C ALA A 634 -35.02 -4.80 -2.10
N GLU A 635 -35.91 -3.85 -1.82
CA GLU A 635 -35.53 -2.56 -1.22
C GLU A 635 -34.83 -2.77 0.14
N LEU A 636 -33.87 -1.91 0.46
CA LEU A 636 -33.17 -1.97 1.73
C LEU A 636 -34.09 -1.52 2.87
N THR A 637 -34.19 -2.35 3.90
CA THR A 637 -34.91 -1.97 5.12
C THR A 637 -34.17 -0.84 5.85
N GLN A 638 -34.91 -0.04 6.62
CA GLN A 638 -34.33 1.01 7.45
C GLN A 638 -33.27 0.46 8.42
N SER A 639 -33.45 -0.75 8.94
CA SER A 639 -32.46 -1.43 9.78
C SER A 639 -31.16 -1.71 9.02
N GLN A 640 -31.23 -2.12 7.75
CA GLN A 640 -30.06 -2.35 6.91
C GLN A 640 -29.35 -1.03 6.57
N MET A 641 -30.09 0.04 6.30
CA MET A 641 -29.51 1.38 6.08
C MET A 641 -28.76 1.90 7.33
N LEU A 642 -29.36 1.75 8.51
CA LEU A 642 -28.71 2.09 9.78
C LEU A 642 -27.47 1.23 10.03
N HIS A 643 -27.52 -0.05 9.68
CA HIS A 643 -26.37 -0.94 9.78
C HIS A 643 -25.22 -0.52 8.85
N ILE A 644 -25.52 -0.11 7.60
CA ILE A 644 -24.53 0.46 6.67
C ILE A 644 -23.90 1.74 7.27
N ALA A 645 -24.74 2.67 7.75
CA ALA A 645 -24.30 3.91 8.36
C ALA A 645 -23.38 3.69 9.58
N GLN A 646 -23.75 2.74 10.44
CA GLN A 646 -22.98 2.38 11.63
C GLN A 646 -21.58 1.87 11.26
N GLN A 647 -21.47 0.99 10.26
CA GLN A 647 -20.19 0.43 9.81
C GLN A 647 -19.25 1.52 9.28
N ILE A 648 -19.76 2.46 8.47
CA ILE A 648 -18.97 3.60 7.97
C ILE A 648 -18.54 4.50 9.14
N ALA A 649 -19.44 4.81 10.07
CA ALA A 649 -19.10 5.59 11.26
C ALA A 649 -18.00 4.92 12.09
N ALA A 650 -18.06 3.59 12.26
CA ALA A 650 -17.02 2.82 12.95
C ALA A 650 -15.65 2.91 12.24
N GLY A 651 -15.62 2.83 10.91
CA GLY A 651 -14.41 3.06 10.12
C GLY A 651 -13.84 4.46 10.31
N MET A 652 -14.69 5.49 10.32
CA MET A 652 -14.27 6.88 10.55
C MET A 652 -13.77 7.14 11.99
N VAL A 653 -14.34 6.48 13.00
CA VAL A 653 -13.79 6.50 14.37
C VAL A 653 -12.36 5.99 14.38
N TYR A 654 -12.09 4.89 13.67
CA TYR A 654 -10.76 4.33 13.54
C TYR A 654 -9.79 5.29 12.83
N LEU A 655 -10.15 5.83 11.66
CA LEU A 655 -9.30 6.79 10.93
C LEU A 655 -8.97 8.02 11.76
N ALA A 656 -9.96 8.59 12.46
CA ALA A 656 -9.74 9.72 13.37
C ALA A 656 -8.77 9.37 14.51
N SER A 657 -8.81 8.13 15.04
CA SER A 657 -7.87 7.67 16.07
C SER A 657 -6.43 7.53 15.57
N GLN A 658 -6.24 7.33 14.26
CA GLN A 658 -4.94 7.27 13.60
C GLN A 658 -4.49 8.65 13.10
N HIS A 659 -5.21 9.73 13.46
CA HIS A 659 -5.01 11.08 12.92
C HIS A 659 -5.02 11.12 11.39
N PHE A 660 -5.83 10.28 10.77
CA PHE A 660 -6.01 10.20 9.32
C PHE A 660 -7.28 10.94 8.91
N VAL A 661 -7.14 11.92 8.01
CA VAL A 661 -8.26 12.68 7.43
C VAL A 661 -8.52 12.16 6.02
N HIS A 662 -9.71 11.64 5.77
CA HIS A 662 -10.09 11.00 4.52
C HIS A 662 -10.18 12.01 3.37
N ARG A 663 -10.82 13.17 3.58
CA ARG A 663 -11.05 14.26 2.58
C ARG A 663 -12.00 13.89 1.43
N ASP A 664 -11.94 12.65 0.98
CA ASP A 664 -12.71 11.93 -0.05
C ASP A 664 -14.08 11.31 0.35
N LEU A 665 -14.60 11.54 1.56
CA LEU A 665 -15.59 10.60 2.14
C LEU A 665 -16.96 10.72 1.45
N ALA A 666 -17.37 9.67 0.74
CA ALA A 666 -18.62 9.56 -0.01
C ALA A 666 -19.01 8.08 -0.21
N THR A 667 -20.28 7.80 -0.53
CA THR A 667 -20.70 6.40 -0.78
C THR A 667 -19.98 5.75 -1.98
N ARG A 668 -19.56 6.52 -2.99
CA ARG A 668 -18.74 6.04 -4.12
C ARG A 668 -17.36 5.51 -3.71
N ASN A 669 -16.87 5.91 -2.54
CA ASN A 669 -15.59 5.48 -1.97
C ASN A 669 -15.79 4.44 -0.84
N CYS A 670 -17.01 4.01 -0.56
CA CYS A 670 -17.28 2.87 0.32
C CYS A 670 -17.54 1.62 -0.54
N LEU A 671 -17.08 0.45 -0.10
CA LEU A 671 -17.26 -0.82 -0.80
C LEU A 671 -18.15 -1.78 -0.01
N VAL A 672 -18.88 -2.64 -0.73
CA VAL A 672 -19.82 -3.61 -0.15
C VAL A 672 -19.33 -5.04 -0.43
N GLY A 673 -19.10 -5.78 0.65
CA GLY A 673 -18.71 -7.18 0.67
C GLY A 673 -19.89 -8.10 0.94
N GLU A 674 -19.62 -9.38 1.17
CA GLU A 674 -20.67 -10.35 1.49
C GLU A 674 -21.37 -9.99 2.81
N ASN A 675 -22.64 -10.39 2.95
CA ASN A 675 -23.46 -10.14 4.15
C ASN A 675 -23.62 -8.65 4.54
N LEU A 676 -23.67 -7.74 3.56
CA LEU A 676 -23.77 -6.29 3.78
C LEU A 676 -22.62 -5.71 4.64
N LEU A 677 -21.44 -6.35 4.60
CA LEU A 677 -20.22 -5.79 5.16
C LEU A 677 -19.82 -4.55 4.37
N VAL A 678 -19.75 -3.40 5.02
CA VAL A 678 -19.34 -2.14 4.40
C VAL A 678 -18.00 -1.70 4.94
N LYS A 679 -17.10 -1.33 4.03
CA LYS A 679 -15.77 -0.85 4.35
C LYS A 679 -15.47 0.44 3.59
N ILE A 680 -14.77 1.35 4.24
CA ILE A 680 -14.27 2.56 3.60
C ILE A 680 -13.04 2.18 2.79
N GLY A 681 -13.05 2.48 1.51
CA GLY A 681 -11.89 2.40 0.63
C GLY A 681 -11.49 3.79 0.17
N ASP A 682 -10.31 3.90 -0.42
CA ASP A 682 -9.99 5.07 -1.22
C ASP A 682 -9.38 4.62 -2.53
N PHE A 683 -10.30 4.33 -3.44
CA PHE A 683 -9.99 3.99 -4.79
C PHE A 683 -10.38 5.21 -5.62
N GLY A 684 -9.40 5.97 -6.09
CA GLY A 684 -9.57 6.97 -7.15
C GLY A 684 -10.08 6.41 -8.50
N MET A 685 -10.70 5.21 -8.48
CA MET A 685 -11.50 4.51 -9.48
C MET A 685 -12.81 5.21 -9.79
N SER A 686 -13.38 5.96 -8.85
CA SER A 686 -14.71 6.52 -8.99
C SER A 686 -14.75 7.74 -9.93
N ARG A 687 -13.61 8.37 -10.23
CA ARG A 687 -13.59 9.68 -10.88
C ARG A 687 -14.13 9.75 -12.30
N ASP A 688 -13.99 8.71 -13.10
CA ASP A 688 -14.44 8.75 -14.51
C ASP A 688 -15.96 8.52 -14.59
N VAL A 689 -16.48 7.53 -13.87
CA VAL A 689 -17.93 7.23 -13.77
C VAL A 689 -18.69 8.33 -13.00
N TYR A 690 -18.07 8.90 -11.97
CA TYR A 690 -18.65 9.92 -11.10
C TYR A 690 -18.07 11.31 -11.38
N SER A 691 -17.68 11.60 -12.62
CA SER A 691 -17.03 12.88 -13.00
C SER A 691 -17.85 14.12 -12.62
N THR A 692 -19.19 14.03 -12.67
CA THR A 692 -20.11 15.11 -12.27
C THR A 692 -20.10 15.42 -10.76
N ASP A 693 -19.56 14.52 -9.92
CA ASP A 693 -19.40 14.74 -8.48
C ASP A 693 -18.20 15.63 -8.14
N TYR A 694 -17.31 15.88 -9.11
CA TYR A 694 -16.09 16.65 -8.92
C TYR A 694 -16.13 17.97 -9.69
N TYR A 695 -15.78 19.06 -9.00
CA TYR A 695 -15.63 20.39 -9.59
C TYR A 695 -14.15 20.69 -9.84
N ARG A 696 -13.84 21.24 -11.02
CA ARG A 696 -12.47 21.59 -11.43
C ARG A 696 -12.17 23.05 -11.07
N VAL A 697 -11.21 23.27 -10.19
CA VAL A 697 -10.73 24.59 -9.79
C VAL A 697 -9.34 24.85 -10.37
N GLY A 698 -9.15 26.00 -11.04
CA GLY A 698 -7.84 26.44 -11.54
C GLY A 698 -7.21 25.50 -12.58
N GLY A 699 -8.01 24.84 -13.42
CA GLY A 699 -7.53 24.01 -14.53
C GLY A 699 -7.04 22.60 -14.17
N HIS A 700 -6.59 22.35 -12.94
CA HIS A 700 -5.91 21.08 -12.58
C HIS A 700 -6.46 20.38 -11.32
N THR A 701 -7.17 21.08 -10.43
CA THR A 701 -7.58 20.52 -9.12
C THR A 701 -9.04 20.08 -9.13
N MET A 702 -9.30 18.78 -8.94
CA MET A 702 -10.65 18.21 -8.80
C MET A 702 -11.05 18.11 -7.32
N LEU A 703 -12.19 18.70 -6.94
CA LEU A 703 -12.71 18.75 -5.56
C LEU A 703 -14.15 18.22 -5.47
N PRO A 704 -14.49 17.37 -4.47
CA PRO A 704 -15.84 16.84 -4.27
C PRO A 704 -16.74 17.85 -3.54
N ILE A 705 -16.94 19.04 -4.11
CA ILE A 705 -17.53 20.21 -3.43
C ILE A 705 -18.89 19.95 -2.77
N ARG A 706 -19.67 18.99 -3.27
CA ARG A 706 -20.99 18.61 -2.75
C ARG A 706 -20.92 17.86 -1.41
N TRP A 707 -19.76 17.32 -1.06
CA TRP A 707 -19.45 16.64 0.21
C TRP A 707 -18.60 17.49 1.16
N MET A 708 -18.14 18.65 0.72
CA MET A 708 -17.20 19.49 1.47
C MET A 708 -17.91 20.50 2.38
N PRO A 709 -17.38 20.76 3.58
CA PRO A 709 -17.87 21.82 4.45
C PRO A 709 -17.39 23.21 3.99
N PRO A 710 -17.99 24.30 4.53
CA PRO A 710 -17.64 25.68 4.15
C PRO A 710 -16.15 26.00 4.29
N GLU A 711 -15.48 25.55 5.35
CA GLU A 711 -14.05 25.84 5.57
C GLU A 711 -13.12 25.12 4.58
N SER A 712 -13.51 23.95 4.08
CA SER A 712 -12.75 23.25 3.05
C SER A 712 -12.92 23.92 1.69
N ILE A 713 -14.12 24.41 1.38
CA ILE A 713 -14.40 25.15 0.14
C ILE A 713 -13.70 26.51 0.13
N MET A 714 -13.82 27.27 1.23
CA MET A 714 -13.34 28.66 1.30
C MET A 714 -11.84 28.76 1.62
N TYR A 715 -11.33 27.90 2.50
CA TYR A 715 -9.99 28.03 3.09
C TYR A 715 -9.10 26.81 2.88
N ARG A 716 -9.57 25.79 2.14
CA ARG A 716 -8.87 24.51 1.92
C ARG A 716 -8.41 23.84 3.22
N LYS A 717 -9.17 23.99 4.30
CA LYS A 717 -8.91 23.33 5.59
C LYS A 717 -9.57 21.95 5.61
N PHE A 718 -8.79 20.91 5.87
CA PHE A 718 -9.26 19.53 6.01
C PHE A 718 -8.83 18.97 7.36
N THR A 719 -9.80 18.50 8.14
CA THR A 719 -9.64 18.00 9.50
C THR A 719 -10.58 16.83 9.76
N THR A 720 -10.47 16.20 10.93
CA THR A 720 -11.45 15.20 11.38
C THR A 720 -12.88 15.75 11.41
N GLU A 721 -13.05 17.03 11.73
CA GLU A 721 -14.35 17.71 11.74
C GLU A 721 -14.88 17.96 10.32
N SER A 722 -14.00 18.14 9.31
CA SER A 722 -14.45 18.22 7.92
C SER A 722 -14.94 16.85 7.42
N ASP A 723 -14.31 15.76 7.83
CA ASP A 723 -14.82 14.41 7.51
C ASP A 723 -16.15 14.11 8.20
N VAL A 724 -16.39 14.66 9.40
CA VAL A 724 -17.71 14.58 10.07
C VAL A 724 -18.81 15.23 9.22
N TRP A 725 -18.53 16.37 8.59
CA TRP A 725 -19.47 16.99 7.65
C TRP A 725 -19.78 16.05 6.48
N SER A 726 -18.73 15.50 5.86
CA SER A 726 -18.86 14.55 4.75
C SER A 726 -19.62 13.28 5.16
N LEU A 727 -19.45 12.79 6.40
CA LEU A 727 -20.25 11.69 6.93
C LEU A 727 -21.73 12.05 7.00
N GLY A 728 -22.08 13.28 7.39
CA GLY A 728 -23.47 13.76 7.33
C GLY A 728 -24.06 13.67 5.92
N VAL A 729 -23.26 14.00 4.88
CA VAL A 729 -23.65 13.85 3.47
C VAL A 729 -23.78 12.37 3.08
N VAL A 730 -22.88 11.50 3.54
CA VAL A 730 -22.99 10.04 3.33
C VAL A 730 -24.26 9.47 3.95
N LEU A 731 -24.64 9.90 5.15
CA LEU A 731 -25.92 9.52 5.75
C LEU A 731 -27.08 9.95 4.84
N TRP A 732 -27.03 11.17 4.30
CA TRP A 732 -28.04 11.64 3.35
C TRP A 732 -28.09 10.78 2.07
N GLU A 733 -26.95 10.38 1.52
CA GLU A 733 -26.87 9.47 0.37
C GLU A 733 -27.50 8.12 0.67
N ILE A 734 -27.22 7.51 1.82
CA ILE A 734 -27.80 6.22 2.23
C ILE A 734 -29.33 6.30 2.24
N PHE A 735 -29.89 7.32 2.89
CA PHE A 735 -31.34 7.49 3.02
C PHE A 735 -32.02 8.07 1.77
N THR A 736 -31.26 8.33 0.70
CA THR A 736 -31.78 8.72 -0.61
C THR A 736 -31.43 7.71 -1.70
N TYR A 737 -30.90 6.54 -1.34
CA TYR A 737 -30.47 5.50 -2.27
C TYR A 737 -29.41 5.98 -3.28
N GLY A 738 -28.42 6.74 -2.81
CA GLY A 738 -27.27 7.17 -3.59
C GLY A 738 -27.52 8.35 -4.54
N LYS A 739 -28.57 9.15 -4.29
CA LYS A 739 -28.81 10.39 -5.05
C LYS A 739 -27.65 11.36 -4.88
N GLN A 740 -27.40 12.15 -5.92
CA GLN A 740 -26.36 13.18 -5.86
C GLN A 740 -26.82 14.29 -4.89
N PRO A 741 -25.99 14.70 -3.92
CA PRO A 741 -26.31 15.84 -3.06
C PRO A 741 -26.49 17.10 -3.89
N TRP A 742 -27.55 17.86 -3.62
CA TRP A 742 -27.89 19.07 -4.37
C TRP A 742 -28.08 18.83 -5.89
N TYR A 743 -28.61 17.67 -6.30
CA TYR A 743 -28.77 17.28 -7.72
C TYR A 743 -29.51 18.30 -8.61
N GLN A 744 -30.25 19.24 -8.01
CA GLN A 744 -30.99 20.29 -8.72
C GLN A 744 -30.14 21.55 -9.01
N LEU A 745 -28.95 21.65 -8.43
CA LEU A 745 -28.10 22.83 -8.45
C LEU A 745 -26.79 22.57 -9.19
N SER A 746 -26.30 23.58 -9.89
CA SER A 746 -24.95 23.61 -10.47
C SER A 746 -23.86 23.70 -9.40
N ASN A 747 -22.61 23.42 -9.78
CA ASN A 747 -21.47 23.45 -8.85
C ASN A 747 -21.27 24.83 -8.19
N ASN A 748 -21.48 25.92 -8.93
CA ASN A 748 -21.38 27.28 -8.39
C ASN A 748 -22.50 27.60 -7.39
N GLU A 749 -23.74 27.20 -7.70
CA GLU A 749 -24.88 27.36 -6.79
C GLU A 749 -24.71 26.53 -5.51
N VAL A 750 -24.10 25.33 -5.61
CA VAL A 750 -23.76 24.51 -4.43
C VAL A 750 -22.76 25.24 -3.53
N ILE A 751 -21.69 25.81 -4.10
CA ILE A 751 -20.71 26.59 -3.35
C ILE A 751 -21.40 27.75 -2.62
N GLU A 752 -22.30 28.47 -3.32
CA GLU A 752 -23.06 29.56 -2.71
C GLU A 752 -23.99 29.06 -1.59
N CYS A 753 -24.73 27.98 -1.80
CA CYS A 753 -25.61 27.38 -0.79
C CYS A 753 -24.85 27.03 0.49
N ILE A 754 -23.73 26.30 0.36
CA ILE A 754 -22.95 25.81 1.49
C ILE A 754 -22.31 26.99 2.24
N THR A 755 -21.74 27.97 1.52
CA THR A 755 -21.11 29.15 2.15
C THR A 755 -22.11 30.08 2.84
N GLN A 756 -23.36 30.12 2.36
CA GLN A 756 -24.48 30.81 3.03
C GLN A 756 -25.07 30.04 4.22
N GLY A 757 -24.63 28.79 4.46
CA GLY A 757 -25.10 27.96 5.57
C GLY A 757 -26.40 27.22 5.29
N ARG A 758 -26.80 27.06 4.01
CA ARG A 758 -27.90 26.17 3.62
C ARG A 758 -27.43 24.71 3.73
N VAL A 759 -28.33 23.82 4.17
CA VAL A 759 -28.08 22.39 4.33
C VAL A 759 -29.07 21.55 3.52
N LEU A 760 -28.73 20.28 3.26
CA LEU A 760 -29.59 19.36 2.50
C LEU A 760 -30.90 19.12 3.25
N GLN A 761 -31.99 18.97 2.50
CA GLN A 761 -33.31 18.70 3.06
C GLN A 761 -33.43 17.26 3.58
N ARG A 762 -34.30 17.04 4.57
CA ARG A 762 -34.59 15.70 5.10
C ARG A 762 -35.18 14.78 4.01
N PRO A 763 -34.58 13.62 3.72
CA PRO A 763 -35.18 12.62 2.82
C PRO A 763 -36.52 12.11 3.35
N ARG A 764 -37.45 11.75 2.45
CA ARG A 764 -38.81 11.31 2.85
C ARG A 764 -38.77 10.08 3.75
N THR A 765 -37.95 9.09 3.40
CA THR A 765 -37.79 7.83 4.14
C THR A 765 -36.81 7.92 5.31
N CYS A 766 -36.31 9.12 5.65
CA CYS A 766 -35.33 9.32 6.71
C CYS A 766 -36.01 9.59 8.06
N PRO A 767 -35.74 8.78 9.10
CA PRO A 767 -36.19 9.06 10.45
C PRO A 767 -35.69 10.42 10.95
N LYS A 768 -36.49 11.09 11.79
CA LYS A 768 -36.14 12.41 12.31
C LYS A 768 -34.82 12.35 13.10
N GLU A 769 -34.63 11.30 13.86
CA GLU A 769 -33.47 11.07 14.72
C GLU A 769 -32.18 10.97 13.90
N VAL A 770 -32.24 10.35 12.72
CA VAL A 770 -31.11 10.28 11.80
C VAL A 770 -30.84 11.63 11.16
N TYR A 771 -31.89 12.37 10.79
CA TYR A 771 -31.72 13.72 10.24
C TYR A 771 -31.16 14.71 11.28
N ASP A 772 -31.54 14.58 12.55
CA ASP A 772 -30.97 15.37 13.64
C ASP A 772 -29.45 15.12 13.78
N LEU A 773 -28.99 13.87 13.55
CA LEU A 773 -27.56 13.56 13.45
C LEU A 773 -26.90 14.29 12.27
N MET A 774 -27.54 14.29 11.08
CA MET A 774 -27.02 15.01 9.91
C MET A 774 -26.88 16.51 10.22
N LEU A 775 -27.87 17.13 10.87
CA LEU A 775 -27.81 18.53 11.31
C LEU A 775 -26.69 18.79 12.33
N GLY A 776 -26.40 17.82 13.20
CA GLY A 776 -25.25 17.87 14.10
C GLY A 776 -23.90 17.78 13.37
N CYS A 777 -23.83 17.05 12.24
CA CYS A 777 -22.66 17.03 11.36
C CYS A 777 -22.49 18.35 10.59
N TRP A 778 -23.59 19.00 10.20
CA TRP A 778 -23.58 20.20 9.36
C TRP A 778 -23.58 21.53 10.14
N GLN A 779 -23.04 21.53 11.36
CA GLN A 779 -22.76 22.78 12.07
C GLN A 779 -21.71 23.60 11.29
N ARG A 780 -21.98 24.90 11.14
CA ARG A 780 -21.11 25.82 10.39
C ARG A 780 -19.70 25.85 10.98
N GLU A 781 -19.61 26.01 12.29
CA GLU A 781 -18.34 26.02 13.02
C GLU A 781 -17.84 24.59 13.26
N PRO A 782 -16.60 24.22 12.85
CA PRO A 782 -16.11 22.84 12.96
C PRO A 782 -16.14 22.26 14.38
N HIS A 783 -15.79 23.06 15.38
CA HIS A 783 -15.74 22.65 16.78
C HIS A 783 -17.12 22.43 17.42
N MET A 784 -18.20 22.87 16.76
CA MET A 784 -19.58 22.66 17.20
C MET A 784 -20.20 21.39 16.63
N ARG A 785 -19.53 20.72 15.68
CA ARG A 785 -20.01 19.48 15.08
C ARG A 785 -19.95 18.34 16.10
N LEU A 786 -20.87 17.38 15.97
CA LEU A 786 -20.88 16.18 16.79
C LEU A 786 -19.57 15.40 16.69
N ASN A 787 -19.13 14.80 17.79
CA ASN A 787 -17.94 13.96 17.76
C ASN A 787 -18.24 12.65 17.01
N ILE A 788 -17.30 12.19 16.18
CA ILE A 788 -17.46 10.93 15.42
C ILE A 788 -17.79 9.71 16.29
N LYS A 789 -17.26 9.65 17.52
CA LYS A 789 -17.56 8.59 18.49
C LYS A 789 -18.99 8.68 19.02
N GLU A 790 -19.51 9.89 19.20
CA GLU A 790 -20.89 10.12 19.62
C GLU A 790 -21.85 9.74 18.49
N ILE A 791 -21.55 10.14 17.25
CA ILE A 791 -22.34 9.77 16.07
C ILE A 791 -22.43 8.24 15.94
N HIS A 792 -21.29 7.53 16.02
CA HIS A 792 -21.27 6.08 15.98
C HIS A 792 -22.13 5.45 17.10
N SER A 793 -22.02 5.95 18.33
CA SER A 793 -22.80 5.46 19.48
C SER A 793 -24.31 5.68 19.30
N LEU A 794 -24.70 6.84 18.75
CA LEU A 794 -26.10 7.17 18.48
C LEU A 794 -26.67 6.29 17.37
N LEU A 795 -25.92 6.08 16.28
CA LEU A 795 -26.32 5.15 15.20
C LEU A 795 -26.47 3.72 15.72
N GLN A 796 -25.55 3.26 16.58
CA GLN A 796 -25.62 1.93 17.19
C GLN A 796 -26.84 1.77 18.13
N ASN A 797 -27.27 2.84 18.80
CA ASN A 797 -28.48 2.82 19.60
C ASN A 797 -29.73 2.79 18.72
N LEU A 798 -29.75 3.55 17.63
CA LEU A 798 -30.86 3.54 16.65
C LEU A 798 -30.98 2.19 15.93
N SER A 799 -29.88 1.49 15.67
CA SER A 799 -29.92 0.16 15.05
C SER A 799 -30.49 -0.92 15.99
N LYS A 800 -30.23 -0.80 17.31
CA LYS A 800 -30.79 -1.69 18.34
C LYS A 800 -32.27 -1.44 18.64
N ALA A 801 -32.73 -0.20 18.48
CA ALA A 801 -34.09 0.24 18.82
C ALA A 801 -34.81 0.81 17.59
N SER A 802 -34.78 0.10 16.46
CA SER A 802 -35.23 0.61 15.15
C SER A 802 -36.58 1.33 15.26
N PRO A 803 -36.63 2.67 15.06
CA PRO A 803 -37.85 3.43 15.26
C PRO A 803 -38.86 3.09 14.16
N VAL A 804 -40.12 2.84 14.56
CA VAL A 804 -41.23 2.58 13.63
C VAL A 804 -41.58 3.87 12.90
N TYR A 805 -41.12 4.00 11.66
CA TYR A 805 -41.51 5.10 10.78
C TYR A 805 -42.78 4.73 10.01
N LEU A 806 -43.87 5.44 10.25
CA LEU A 806 -45.10 5.39 9.45
C LEU A 806 -45.29 6.74 8.76
N ASP A 807 -45.26 6.73 7.43
CA ASP A 807 -45.56 7.89 6.60
C ASP A 807 -47.07 8.13 6.62
N ILE A 808 -47.54 9.06 7.46
CA ILE A 808 -48.99 9.29 7.67
C ILE A 808 -49.57 10.29 6.64
N LEU A 809 -48.76 10.98 5.84
CA LEU A 809 -49.27 11.97 4.88
C LEU A 809 -48.40 11.99 3.61
N GLY A 810 -48.88 11.28 2.57
CA GLY A 810 -48.29 11.23 1.23
C GLY A 810 -48.41 12.52 0.43
#